data_AF-A0A8S2A5H6-F1
#
_entry.id   AF-A0A8S2A5H6-F1
#
_cell.length_a   1.000
_cell.length_b   1.000
_cell.length_c   1.000
_cell.angle_alpha   90.00
_cell.angle_beta   90.00
_cell.angle_gamma   90.00
#
_symmetry.space_group_name_H-M   'P 1'
#
loop_
_entity.id
_entity.type
_entity.pdbx_description
1 polymer ?
#
loop_
_entity_poly.entity_id
_entity_poly.type
_entity_poly.pdbx_seq_one_letter_code
_entity_poly.pdbx_strand_id
1 'polypeptide(L)'
;MEFPNQNEEYGNEEAYDEGIETEDGGSPENASKRKEVPKSADSSVRGSRAKKKNPSTRSWVWEHYTREPDNRNICRCHYCGRSMACATANGTTCLKNHLEICKEYQAWIESNQGQQHVLHREGEGDDESSKLKLSKCSESVFREASNEMLVLGELPLSFIESLAWKHFCSKVKLYKPHSRRTATRDIVEMYVRKKEAMMKLLKSNKQRVSLTTDIWVAPTTGASYMVITAHFIDASWQLRKLTIGFKHISDHTGTTICCVLLECLAEWGIRKVFTITVDNATANTNAMEKFVEAFCLQGIDALVLGGELLHLRCCAHILNLVVKDGLGEVENSVSAIRNAVQYVRSSSRRLESFEHKVDSGKMTRGSLSLDCKTRWNSTYLMLTRALKFRSAFDRMENEDKLYNDYFNVEVSEGKTRIGPPSVNDWDEVERLVKFLVIFYNSTLVVSASSTVNSYKCYNEIVTIQKNLISLKENPDKELKVKAEAMKDKFDKYWGGLKKINKLLIIASVFDPRNKMKFAGYCFDMLYGKDSPESKEVYESVYNVLKDLFDEYNRAVTRTGTASSSQSSQSQNHSRNNSQDTDKMDFDVDGYERMDMAYSEMVKETGFQDSSTELELYLKEKIEIPKANPLGIQFDVLGWWRINSAKYPVLSTLAKDLLAMQVSSVASESAFSTSNRILDPFRSCLTHYMVEVLMCTEQWLKCEIRINERGVVTCQQMLADLELQDDLQKVVRFFPAMEAMEIDSEKIHERKHSDYNSLDERFEIQKEMYRGQQYSQIYFARLHLMRTLLYSLAPTWKPHLPVCKVLGLEKGKECIIVGTLFKHMKLKPCVLDEYSKERSVTPLVKPHNFMHPDDNLILEDESGRVKLAGSALSPAIYVTGVVVALHGKETNAGEFFVEYVLEAGLPPQIERPIDLQDDKYVVLLSGLCIGSKSANPLQFQLLVDHITGHLGDEEEQGLAAQIVHVVIAGNSVEFPRKLINGQNLASKDQSTLYEPIKELDIMLNQIAAGVSVDIMPGTNDPANFALPQQPLNRCLFPGSSPYNTFRSCTNPHSFDLDNIRFLGTSGQNIDDLDKYSEAKSKLDFVERTLRWRHLAPTAPNTLGCYPFTDRDPFLIETCPHVYFVGNQEKYDNRLLKGSEGQLVRLICIPKFCETGIAVAVNLRNLECHTLSFSTQINQS
;
A
#
# COMPACT_ATOMS: atom_id res chain seq x y z
N MET A 1 52.63 1.38 -36.13
CA MET A 1 53.76 2.08 -36.77
C MET A 1 53.94 3.41 -36.07
N GLU A 2 55.10 4.04 -36.23
CA GLU A 2 55.56 5.12 -35.34
C GLU A 2 54.80 6.44 -35.54
N PHE A 3 54.71 7.23 -34.46
CA PHE A 3 54.31 8.64 -34.48
C PHE A 3 55.57 9.51 -34.30
N PRO A 4 55.93 10.38 -35.27
CA PRO A 4 56.91 11.43 -35.05
C PRO A 4 56.25 12.74 -34.57
N ASN A 5 56.84 13.21 -33.47
CA ASN A 5 56.75 14.51 -32.77
C ASN A 5 56.69 15.82 -33.60
N GLN A 6 56.55 16.91 -32.82
CA GLN A 6 56.88 18.33 -33.10
C GLN A 6 55.80 19.12 -33.88
N ASN A 7 55.30 20.26 -33.36
CA ASN A 7 55.93 21.57 -33.07
C ASN A 7 56.17 22.37 -34.39
N GLU A 8 56.08 23.70 -34.45
CA GLU A 8 56.16 24.75 -33.41
C GLU A 8 55.48 26.09 -33.87
N GLU A 9 55.56 27.13 -33.02
CA GLU A 9 55.29 28.58 -33.29
C GLU A 9 53.84 29.03 -33.62
N TYR A 10 53.34 30.21 -33.21
CA TYR A 10 53.92 31.47 -32.68
C TYR A 10 53.33 31.82 -31.28
N GLY A 11 53.83 32.79 -30.48
CA GLY A 11 55.01 33.66 -30.62
C GLY A 11 54.76 35.15 -30.28
N ASN A 12 54.76 35.49 -28.98
CA ASN A 12 55.01 36.80 -28.30
C ASN A 12 54.22 38.08 -28.73
N GLU A 13 54.10 39.16 -27.95
CA GLU A 13 54.60 39.58 -26.59
C GLU A 13 53.42 40.32 -25.86
N GLU A 14 53.45 41.08 -24.74
CA GLU A 14 54.48 41.75 -23.92
C GLU A 14 54.35 41.40 -22.39
N ALA A 15 54.13 42.40 -21.50
CA ALA A 15 54.13 42.33 -20.03
C ALA A 15 52.85 42.99 -19.43
N TYR A 16 52.51 42.98 -18.13
CA TYR A 16 53.21 42.66 -16.87
C TYR A 16 52.29 41.77 -15.98
N ASP A 17 52.70 40.81 -15.13
CA ASP A 17 53.94 40.46 -14.39
C ASP A 17 53.92 40.81 -12.87
N GLU A 18 54.78 40.14 -12.09
CA GLU A 18 54.87 39.99 -10.62
C GLU A 18 53.76 39.14 -9.95
N GLY A 19 54.04 37.94 -9.40
CA GLY A 19 55.26 37.12 -9.47
C GLY A 19 55.25 35.90 -8.54
N ILE A 20 55.83 34.78 -9.02
CA ILE A 20 56.81 33.85 -8.37
C ILE A 20 56.57 33.51 -6.86
N GLU A 21 56.45 32.25 -6.41
CA GLU A 21 57.29 31.06 -6.71
C GLU A 21 56.56 29.71 -6.47
N THR A 22 57.23 28.58 -6.76
CA THR A 22 56.69 27.20 -6.70
C THR A 22 57.56 26.23 -5.88
N GLU A 23 57.05 25.01 -5.65
CA GLU A 23 57.78 23.83 -5.12
C GLU A 23 58.22 23.93 -3.63
N ASP A 24 58.62 22.87 -2.91
CA ASP A 24 58.92 21.47 -3.29
C ASP A 24 58.31 20.47 -2.26
N GLY A 25 58.38 19.16 -2.54
CA GLY A 25 57.77 18.08 -1.76
C GLY A 25 58.64 17.46 -0.67
N GLY A 26 58.09 16.46 0.04
CA GLY A 26 58.86 15.62 0.97
C GLY A 26 58.05 14.94 2.08
N SER A 27 58.11 13.61 2.14
CA SER A 27 57.98 12.83 3.38
C SER A 27 59.40 12.46 3.84
N PRO A 28 59.74 12.39 5.16
CA PRO A 28 59.22 11.32 6.01
C PRO A 28 59.12 11.59 7.55
N GLU A 29 58.62 10.58 8.26
CA GLU A 29 59.00 10.10 9.62
C GLU A 29 59.37 11.01 10.83
N ASN A 30 58.68 10.69 11.95
CA ASN A 30 59.19 10.46 13.32
C ASN A 30 59.78 11.56 14.26
N ALA A 31 59.36 11.43 15.53
CA ALA A 31 60.12 11.60 16.79
C ALA A 31 60.59 12.98 17.36
N SER A 32 59.69 13.61 18.13
CA SER A 32 59.89 14.01 19.57
C SER A 32 60.99 14.99 20.08
N LYS A 33 60.54 16.06 20.79
CA LYS A 33 61.16 16.76 21.98
C LYS A 33 62.50 17.52 21.72
N ARG A 34 62.92 18.61 22.41
CA ARG A 34 62.58 19.25 23.71
C ARG A 34 63.31 20.62 23.88
N LYS A 35 62.82 21.51 24.79
CA LYS A 35 63.59 22.57 25.57
C LYS A 35 64.21 23.76 24.75
N GLU A 36 64.59 24.95 25.29
CA GLU A 36 64.76 25.55 26.65
C GLU A 36 64.10 26.98 26.74
N VAL A 37 63.54 27.50 27.87
CA VAL A 37 64.10 28.48 28.90
C VAL A 37 64.49 29.88 28.31
N PRO A 38 64.09 31.08 28.85
CA PRO A 38 64.03 31.53 30.26
C PRO A 38 62.78 32.37 30.70
N LYS A 39 62.93 33.63 31.18
CA LYS A 39 61.96 34.63 31.74
C LYS A 39 62.53 36.05 31.48
N SER A 40 61.79 37.16 31.34
CA SER A 40 60.83 37.85 32.25
C SER A 40 60.43 39.21 31.58
N ALA A 41 59.51 40.10 31.97
CA ALA A 41 58.46 40.27 33.02
C ALA A 41 57.65 41.57 32.65
N ASP A 42 56.45 41.91 33.13
CA ASP A 42 55.33 41.17 33.76
C ASP A 42 54.00 42.00 33.83
N SER A 43 53.90 43.20 33.24
CA SER A 43 52.78 44.14 33.45
C SER A 43 51.43 43.71 32.85
N SER A 44 50.61 43.11 33.73
CA SER A 44 49.15 43.30 33.80
C SER A 44 48.23 42.83 32.66
N VAL A 45 48.68 42.03 31.68
CA VAL A 45 47.77 41.19 30.87
C VAL A 45 47.99 39.71 31.18
N ARG A 46 47.42 39.26 32.31
CA ARG A 46 47.37 37.85 32.71
C ARG A 46 45.95 37.35 32.42
N GLY A 47 45.71 36.53 31.40
CA GLY A 47 46.59 35.46 30.92
C GLY A 47 46.50 34.29 31.92
N SER A 48 45.27 33.79 32.11
CA SER A 48 44.88 32.91 33.22
C SER A 48 45.36 31.48 33.04
N ARG A 49 46.68 31.30 33.26
CA ARG A 49 47.37 30.05 33.63
C ARG A 49 46.86 28.77 32.95
N ALA A 50 47.67 28.24 32.04
CA ALA A 50 47.71 26.79 31.82
C ALA A 50 47.91 26.08 33.18
N LYS A 51 46.83 25.52 33.74
CA LYS A 51 46.91 24.69 34.94
C LYS A 51 47.90 23.57 34.66
N LYS A 52 48.90 23.37 35.55
CA LYS A 52 49.75 22.16 35.61
C LYS A 52 48.94 20.95 35.14
N LYS A 53 49.40 20.22 34.10
CA LYS A 53 48.80 18.93 33.73
C LYS A 53 48.60 18.14 35.03
N ASN A 54 47.35 17.83 35.37
CA ASN A 54 47.09 16.91 36.47
C ASN A 54 47.77 15.57 36.12
N PRO A 55 48.22 14.78 37.11
CA PRO A 55 48.66 13.41 36.82
C PRO A 55 47.55 12.71 36.03
N SER A 56 47.90 11.96 34.99
CA SER A 56 46.91 11.30 34.12
C SER A 56 46.02 10.41 34.98
N THR A 57 44.76 10.81 35.09
CA THR A 57 43.81 10.23 36.02
C THR A 57 43.38 8.86 35.49
N ARG A 58 44.05 7.80 35.94
CA ARG A 58 43.91 6.38 35.53
C ARG A 58 42.50 5.76 35.70
N SER A 59 41.46 6.55 35.95
CA SER A 59 40.11 6.08 36.24
C SER A 59 39.14 6.81 35.30
N TRP A 60 38.39 6.03 34.51
CA TRP A 60 37.45 6.49 33.47
C TRP A 60 36.48 7.57 33.96
N VAL A 61 36.12 7.57 35.26
CA VAL A 61 35.20 8.53 35.86
C VAL A 61 35.56 10.00 35.56
N TRP A 62 36.84 10.32 35.34
CA TRP A 62 37.27 11.70 35.04
C TRP A 62 36.86 12.22 33.66
N GLU A 63 36.34 11.37 32.78
CA GLU A 63 35.65 11.78 31.54
C GLU A 63 34.30 12.47 31.83
N HIS A 64 33.77 12.31 33.05
CA HIS A 64 32.44 12.77 33.49
C HIS A 64 32.47 13.92 34.53
N TYR A 65 33.67 14.43 34.88
CA TYR A 65 33.84 15.51 35.87
C TYR A 65 34.88 16.56 35.46
N THR A 66 34.56 17.83 35.65
CA THR A 66 35.51 18.95 35.50
C THR A 66 36.00 19.43 36.87
N ARG A 67 37.32 19.57 37.08
CA ARG A 67 37.86 20.19 38.32
C ARG A 67 37.73 21.71 38.30
N GLU A 68 37.17 22.29 39.36
CA GLU A 68 36.86 23.72 39.45
C GLU A 68 38.10 24.60 39.21
N PRO A 69 37.98 25.77 38.54
CA PRO A 69 39.10 26.68 38.26
C PRO A 69 39.96 26.99 39.48
N ASP A 70 39.35 27.38 40.59
CA ASP A 70 40.07 27.97 41.73
C ASP A 70 40.44 26.97 42.83
N ASN A 71 39.70 25.87 42.98
CA ASN A 71 40.00 24.82 43.94
C ASN A 71 40.15 23.43 43.28
N ARG A 72 41.39 22.94 43.15
CA ARG A 72 41.68 21.62 42.55
C ARG A 72 41.20 20.43 43.38
N ASN A 73 40.84 20.63 44.65
CA ASN A 73 40.26 19.62 45.52
C ASN A 73 38.72 19.60 45.43
N ILE A 74 38.11 20.35 44.49
CA ILE A 74 36.68 20.29 44.18
C ILE A 74 36.51 20.04 42.67
N CYS A 75 35.52 19.24 42.31
CA CYS A 75 35.13 18.96 40.93
C CYS A 75 33.62 18.88 40.78
N ARG A 76 33.13 19.08 39.55
CA ARG A 76 31.72 19.18 39.21
C ARG A 76 31.32 18.11 38.21
N CYS A 77 30.25 17.39 38.49
CA CYS A 77 29.66 16.41 37.57
C CYS A 77 29.13 17.11 36.32
N HIS A 78 29.38 16.56 35.13
CA HIS A 78 28.86 17.13 33.87
C HIS A 78 27.33 17.04 33.75
N TYR A 79 26.70 16.10 34.43
CA TYR A 79 25.29 15.74 34.23
C TYR A 79 24.34 16.45 35.20
N CYS A 80 24.55 16.27 36.51
CA CYS A 80 23.74 16.89 37.57
C CYS A 80 24.30 18.25 38.06
N GLY A 81 25.46 18.68 37.55
CA GLY A 81 26.10 19.94 37.95
C GLY A 81 26.59 20.01 39.41
N ARG A 82 26.49 18.93 40.19
CA ARG A 82 26.87 18.90 41.61
C ARG A 82 28.38 18.96 41.79
N SER A 83 28.83 19.86 42.67
CA SER A 83 30.25 19.98 43.06
C SER A 83 30.56 19.10 44.28
N MET A 84 31.71 18.42 44.26
CA MET A 84 32.15 17.45 45.28
C MET A 84 33.65 17.52 45.54
N ALA A 85 34.06 17.12 46.75
CA ALA A 85 35.46 17.06 47.16
C ALA A 85 36.21 15.89 46.47
N CYS A 86 37.36 16.21 45.86
CA CYS A 86 38.24 15.29 45.14
C CYS A 86 39.73 15.53 45.48
N ALA A 87 40.01 15.68 46.77
CA ALA A 87 41.37 15.80 47.31
C ALA A 87 42.21 14.57 46.93
N THR A 88 43.47 14.77 46.56
CA THR A 88 44.33 13.75 45.92
C THR A 88 44.63 12.52 46.77
N ALA A 89 44.34 12.54 48.07
CA ALA A 89 44.54 11.42 48.98
C ALA A 89 43.37 10.41 49.00
N ASN A 90 42.16 10.80 48.60
CA ASN A 90 40.92 10.06 48.90
C ASN A 90 40.45 9.13 47.75
N GLY A 91 41.34 8.81 46.80
CA GLY A 91 41.02 7.98 45.63
C GLY A 91 40.02 8.61 44.66
N THR A 92 39.39 7.78 43.83
CA THR A 92 38.29 8.17 42.92
C THR A 92 36.94 7.56 43.30
N THR A 93 36.88 6.79 44.40
CA THR A 93 35.70 6.05 44.84
C THR A 93 34.49 6.95 45.07
N CYS A 94 34.67 8.13 45.70
CA CYS A 94 33.57 9.09 45.87
C CYS A 94 32.97 9.60 44.54
N LEU A 95 33.75 9.61 43.45
CA LEU A 95 33.29 10.01 42.11
C LEU A 95 32.57 8.86 41.42
N LYS A 96 33.10 7.63 41.51
CA LYS A 96 32.44 6.42 41.00
C LYS A 96 31.08 6.20 41.68
N ASN A 97 31.07 6.19 43.02
CA ASN A 97 29.86 6.04 43.82
C ASN A 97 28.84 7.15 43.56
N HIS A 98 29.28 8.39 43.22
CA HIS A 98 28.34 9.42 42.80
C HIS A 98 27.74 9.11 41.42
N LEU A 99 28.53 8.72 40.40
CA LEU A 99 27.98 8.35 39.09
C LEU A 99 26.95 7.22 39.20
N GLU A 100 27.23 6.21 40.01
CA GLU A 100 26.32 5.08 40.29
C GLU A 100 24.96 5.53 40.84
N ILE A 101 24.90 6.63 41.60
CA ILE A 101 23.65 7.21 42.13
C ILE A 101 23.19 8.49 41.39
N CYS A 102 23.86 8.91 40.32
CA CYS A 102 23.60 10.16 39.62
C CYS A 102 22.49 9.97 38.58
N LYS A 103 21.26 10.38 38.92
CA LYS A 103 20.07 10.11 38.11
C LYS A 103 20.12 10.71 36.70
N GLU A 104 20.81 11.85 36.48
CA GLU A 104 21.05 12.38 35.14
C GLU A 104 22.16 11.65 34.36
N TYR A 105 23.12 11.01 35.04
CA TYR A 105 24.16 10.20 34.39
C TYR A 105 23.63 8.84 33.96
N GLN A 106 22.86 8.17 34.82
CA GLN A 106 22.19 6.91 34.46
C GLN A 106 21.26 7.13 33.26
N ALA A 107 20.48 8.23 33.27
CA ALA A 107 19.66 8.63 32.12
C ALA A 107 20.45 8.92 30.82
N TRP A 108 21.74 9.24 30.92
CA TRP A 108 22.62 9.43 29.76
C TRP A 108 23.22 8.10 29.26
N ILE A 109 23.53 7.16 30.15
CA ILE A 109 23.89 5.78 29.78
C ILE A 109 22.69 5.09 29.10
N GLU A 110 21.51 5.13 29.74
CA GLU A 110 20.22 4.65 29.21
C GLU A 110 19.99 5.16 27.76
N SER A 111 20.28 6.44 27.51
CA SER A 111 20.09 7.07 26.20
C SER A 111 21.14 6.72 25.15
N ASN A 112 22.34 6.25 25.55
CA ASN A 112 23.46 6.01 24.63
C ASN A 112 23.68 4.52 24.31
N GLN A 113 23.18 3.59 25.13
CA GLN A 113 23.35 2.14 24.91
C GLN A 113 22.26 1.52 24.01
N GLY A 114 21.39 2.32 23.39
CA GLY A 114 20.41 1.87 22.40
C GLY A 114 19.19 1.09 22.95
N GLN A 115 19.28 0.58 24.18
CA GLN A 115 18.18 -0.10 24.88
C GLN A 115 17.18 0.91 25.47
N GLN A 116 16.24 1.39 24.63
CA GLN A 116 15.12 2.20 25.11
C GLN A 116 14.09 1.35 25.88
N HIS A 117 14.33 1.13 27.17
CA HIS A 117 13.32 0.63 28.10
C HIS A 117 12.18 1.66 28.25
N VAL A 118 11.05 1.42 27.57
CA VAL A 118 9.83 2.21 27.77
C VAL A 118 9.09 1.71 29.02
N LEU A 119 9.45 2.28 30.17
CA LEU A 119 8.69 2.32 31.41
C LEU A 119 8.02 0.99 31.83
N HIS A 120 8.79 0.11 32.47
CA HIS A 120 8.20 -0.85 33.40
C HIS A 120 7.63 -0.12 34.64
N ARG A 121 6.55 -0.68 35.20
CA ARG A 121 6.03 -0.33 36.53
C ARG A 121 6.11 -1.60 37.38
N GLU A 122 7.15 -1.69 38.19
CA GLU A 122 7.38 -2.78 39.14
C GLU A 122 7.37 -2.23 40.57
N GLY A 123 6.88 -3.03 41.51
CA GLY A 123 6.65 -2.64 42.90
C GLY A 123 5.19 -2.30 43.17
N GLU A 124 4.52 -3.20 43.88
CA GLU A 124 3.37 -2.86 44.72
C GLU A 124 3.88 -2.12 45.97
N GLY A 125 3.13 -1.11 46.44
CA GLY A 125 3.50 -0.33 47.61
C GLY A 125 2.91 1.07 47.59
N ASP A 126 2.12 1.38 48.61
CA ASP A 126 1.55 2.71 48.82
C ASP A 126 2.61 3.66 49.40
N ASP A 127 3.16 4.57 48.57
CA ASP A 127 3.61 5.88 49.04
C ASP A 127 3.69 6.92 47.90
N GLU A 128 3.74 8.21 48.25
CA GLU A 128 3.61 9.31 47.29
C GLU A 128 4.86 9.56 46.39
N SER A 129 4.63 10.24 45.26
CA SER A 129 5.62 10.97 44.42
C SER A 129 6.41 10.24 43.31
N SER A 130 5.72 9.57 42.38
CA SER A 130 6.29 9.19 41.07
C SER A 130 6.37 10.37 40.07
N LYS A 131 7.59 10.76 39.65
CA LYS A 131 7.82 11.86 38.68
C LYS A 131 7.93 11.36 37.23
N LEU A 132 7.19 12.00 36.32
CA LEU A 132 7.33 11.82 34.87
C LEU A 132 8.72 12.29 34.37
N LYS A 133 9.42 11.45 33.59
CA LYS A 133 10.61 11.84 32.79
C LYS A 133 10.14 12.39 31.43
N LEU A 134 10.68 13.53 31.01
CA LEU A 134 10.45 14.12 29.69
C LEU A 134 11.32 13.39 28.65
N SER A 135 10.73 12.83 27.58
CA SER A 135 11.53 12.35 26.45
C SER A 135 12.09 13.52 25.65
N LYS A 136 13.30 13.35 25.13
CA LYS A 136 13.90 14.28 24.15
C LYS A 136 14.01 13.52 22.82
N CYS A 137 13.60 14.17 21.73
CA CYS A 137 14.11 13.84 20.41
C CYS A 137 15.66 13.97 20.44
N SER A 138 16.39 13.31 19.56
CA SER A 138 17.83 13.55 19.41
C SER A 138 18.10 14.69 18.44
N GLU A 139 19.26 15.34 18.58
CA GLU A 139 19.68 16.39 17.64
C GLU A 139 19.89 15.83 16.23
N SER A 140 20.32 14.56 16.12
CA SER A 140 20.49 13.87 14.84
C SER A 140 19.16 13.62 14.12
N VAL A 141 18.15 13.07 14.79
CA VAL A 141 16.83 12.80 14.18
C VAL A 141 16.13 14.09 13.78
N PHE A 142 16.18 15.13 14.63
CA PHE A 142 15.65 16.45 14.27
C PHE A 142 16.36 17.05 13.04
N ARG A 143 17.69 16.85 12.92
CA ARG A 143 18.51 17.34 11.82
C ARG A 143 18.28 16.57 10.50
N GLU A 144 18.14 15.25 10.55
CA GLU A 144 17.79 14.42 9.38
C GLU A 144 16.39 14.79 8.88
N ALA A 145 15.36 14.77 9.74
CA ALA A 145 14.00 15.17 9.38
C ALA A 145 13.90 16.62 8.87
N SER A 146 14.70 17.54 9.42
CA SER A 146 14.78 18.93 8.92
C SER A 146 15.40 19.00 7.52
N ASN A 147 16.38 18.14 7.19
CA ASN A 147 16.97 18.06 5.86
C ASN A 147 16.00 17.40 4.86
N GLU A 148 15.31 16.32 5.25
CA GLU A 148 14.27 15.69 4.44
C GLU A 148 13.13 16.68 4.13
N MET A 149 12.70 17.50 5.10
CA MET A 149 11.71 18.56 4.89
C MET A 149 12.17 19.60 3.85
N LEU A 150 13.46 19.96 3.81
CA LEU A 150 13.99 20.88 2.79
C LEU A 150 13.90 20.27 1.38
N VAL A 151 14.15 18.97 1.25
CA VAL A 151 14.10 18.23 -0.03
C VAL A 151 12.65 17.99 -0.45
N LEU A 152 11.86 17.29 0.37
CA LEU A 152 10.49 16.87 0.08
C LEU A 152 9.50 18.04 -0.06
N GLY A 153 9.66 19.06 0.79
CA GLY A 153 8.90 20.30 0.74
C GLY A 153 9.40 21.29 -0.30
N GLU A 154 10.44 20.91 -1.07
CA GLU A 154 11.04 21.73 -2.13
C GLU A 154 11.38 23.15 -1.65
N LEU A 155 11.98 23.27 -0.46
CA LEU A 155 12.27 24.55 0.18
C LEU A 155 13.66 25.09 -0.20
N PRO A 156 13.85 26.43 -0.24
CA PRO A 156 15.19 27.01 -0.32
C PRO A 156 16.05 26.58 0.88
N LEU A 157 17.31 26.23 0.66
CA LEU A 157 18.22 25.80 1.75
C LEU A 157 18.44 26.90 2.82
N SER A 158 18.16 28.17 2.50
CA SER A 158 18.13 29.29 3.45
C SER A 158 16.98 29.20 4.47
N PHE A 159 15.95 28.39 4.24
CA PHE A 159 14.80 28.23 5.14
C PHE A 159 15.22 27.75 6.54
N ILE A 160 16.24 26.86 6.63
CA ILE A 160 16.80 26.38 7.90
C ILE A 160 17.36 27.53 8.76
N GLU A 161 17.78 28.62 8.11
CA GLU A 161 18.30 29.83 8.75
C GLU A 161 17.23 30.93 8.95
N SER A 162 15.99 30.72 8.50
CA SER A 162 14.94 31.72 8.54
C SER A 162 14.51 32.08 9.97
N LEU A 163 14.03 33.32 10.16
CA LEU A 163 13.45 33.75 11.43
C LEU A 163 12.20 32.91 11.78
N ALA A 164 11.38 32.56 10.78
CA ALA A 164 10.18 31.75 10.96
C ALA A 164 10.51 30.35 11.52
N TRP A 165 11.45 29.62 10.90
CA TRP A 165 11.83 28.27 11.35
C TRP A 165 12.48 28.30 12.74
N LYS A 166 13.37 29.26 13.00
CA LYS A 166 13.99 29.48 14.32
C LYS A 166 12.95 29.84 15.40
N HIS A 167 11.95 30.65 15.07
CA HIS A 167 10.87 31.01 15.99
C HIS A 167 9.94 29.83 16.27
N PHE A 168 9.58 29.06 15.24
CA PHE A 168 8.81 27.82 15.38
C PHE A 168 9.51 26.84 16.33
N CYS A 169 10.77 26.48 16.04
CA CYS A 169 11.54 25.53 16.86
C CYS A 169 11.65 26.01 18.32
N SER A 170 11.84 27.31 18.54
CA SER A 170 11.84 27.92 19.89
C SER A 170 10.48 27.77 20.59
N LYS A 171 9.37 28.06 19.90
CA LYS A 171 8.00 27.95 20.45
C LYS A 171 7.63 26.52 20.84
N VAL A 172 7.99 25.52 20.03
CA VAL A 172 7.75 24.10 20.32
C VAL A 172 8.91 23.40 21.07
N LYS A 173 9.92 24.16 21.51
CA LYS A 173 11.08 23.68 22.29
C LYS A 173 11.90 22.56 21.62
N LEU A 174 11.97 22.57 20.29
CA LEU A 174 12.86 21.72 19.50
C LEU A 174 14.30 22.27 19.52
N TYR A 175 15.25 21.51 18.97
CA TYR A 175 16.63 21.95 18.82
C TYR A 175 16.73 23.23 17.97
N LYS A 176 17.84 23.96 18.18
CA LYS A 176 18.19 25.09 17.32
C LYS A 176 18.53 24.56 15.92
N PRO A 177 17.90 25.05 14.84
CA PRO A 177 18.23 24.63 13.48
C PRO A 177 19.70 24.83 13.14
N HIS A 178 20.28 23.86 12.41
CA HIS A 178 21.65 23.89 11.91
C HIS A 178 21.84 24.91 10.78
N SER A 179 23.10 25.14 10.38
CA SER A 179 23.41 26.10 9.30
C SER A 179 23.03 25.55 7.92
N ARG A 180 22.84 26.44 6.94
CA ARG A 180 22.67 26.09 5.53
C ARG A 180 23.84 25.26 5.00
N ARG A 181 25.07 25.60 5.37
CA ARG A 181 26.28 24.83 4.99
C ARG A 181 26.24 23.39 5.51
N THR A 182 25.74 23.22 6.73
CA THR A 182 25.50 21.90 7.34
C THR A 182 24.43 21.14 6.56
N ALA A 183 23.28 21.77 6.27
CA ALA A 183 22.19 21.17 5.50
C ALA A 183 22.64 20.75 4.08
N THR A 184 23.38 21.61 3.37
CA THR A 184 23.95 21.28 2.06
C THR A 184 24.80 20.01 2.09
N ARG A 185 25.76 19.92 3.03
CA ARG A 185 26.63 18.73 3.15
C ARG A 185 25.82 17.49 3.47
N ASP A 186 24.93 17.57 4.46
CA ASP A 186 24.15 16.42 4.93
C ASP A 186 23.17 15.90 3.86
N ILE A 187 22.62 16.78 3.01
CA ILE A 187 21.77 16.40 1.87
C ILE A 187 22.60 15.73 0.76
N VAL A 188 23.84 16.18 0.52
CA VAL A 188 24.78 15.50 -0.39
C VAL A 188 25.19 14.13 0.16
N GLU A 189 25.43 14.00 1.46
CA GLU A 189 25.72 12.73 2.14
C GLU A 189 24.54 11.75 2.05
N MET A 190 23.31 12.24 2.25
CA MET A 190 22.07 11.48 2.01
C MET A 190 21.92 11.02 0.55
N TYR A 191 22.22 11.89 -0.42
CA TYR A 191 22.23 11.54 -1.85
C TYR A 191 23.23 10.43 -2.16
N VAL A 192 24.48 10.55 -1.69
CA VAL A 192 25.51 9.51 -1.91
C VAL A 192 25.09 8.18 -1.29
N ARG A 193 24.61 8.18 -0.03
CA ARG A 193 24.10 6.98 0.67
C ARG A 193 22.98 6.29 -0.12
N LYS A 194 22.02 7.07 -0.65
CA LYS A 194 20.89 6.52 -1.42
C LYS A 194 21.30 6.05 -2.82
N LYS A 195 22.18 6.77 -3.52
CA LYS A 195 22.74 6.37 -4.81
C LYS A 195 23.44 5.01 -4.71
N GLU A 196 24.28 4.82 -3.68
CA GLU A 196 24.99 3.55 -3.46
C GLU A 196 24.00 2.39 -3.25
N ALA A 197 22.99 2.55 -2.40
CA ALA A 197 21.96 1.54 -2.16
C ALA A 197 21.19 1.19 -3.45
N MET A 198 20.80 2.20 -4.24
CA MET A 198 20.08 2.00 -5.50
C MET A 198 20.96 1.36 -6.59
N MET A 199 22.27 1.65 -6.61
CA MET A 199 23.24 0.94 -7.45
C MET A 199 23.42 -0.53 -7.04
N LYS A 200 23.34 -0.87 -5.74
CA LYS A 200 23.32 -2.28 -5.28
C LYS A 200 22.06 -3.00 -5.78
N LEU A 201 20.90 -2.36 -5.68
CA LEU A 201 19.62 -2.91 -6.16
C LEU A 201 19.61 -3.17 -7.68
N LEU A 202 20.15 -2.24 -8.48
CA LEU A 202 20.26 -2.43 -9.93
C LEU A 202 21.21 -3.58 -10.28
N LYS A 203 22.32 -3.73 -9.55
CA LYS A 203 23.29 -4.82 -9.77
C LYS A 203 22.72 -6.19 -9.39
N SER A 204 21.94 -6.28 -8.31
CA SER A 204 21.36 -7.55 -7.86
C SER A 204 20.26 -8.08 -8.78
N ASN A 205 19.50 -7.19 -9.44
CA ASN A 205 18.36 -7.58 -10.29
C ASN A 205 18.78 -8.27 -11.61
N LYS A 206 20.05 -8.15 -12.05
CA LYS A 206 20.74 -8.82 -13.19
C LYS A 206 20.14 -8.68 -14.61
N GLN A 207 18.87 -8.30 -14.73
CA GLN A 207 18.13 -8.08 -15.97
C GLN A 207 18.50 -6.76 -16.67
N ARG A 208 17.82 -6.42 -17.76
CA ARG A 208 18.06 -5.18 -18.52
C ARG A 208 17.21 -4.01 -17.99
N VAL A 209 17.58 -2.80 -18.40
CA VAL A 209 16.89 -1.57 -17.98
C VAL A 209 16.39 -0.82 -19.21
N SER A 210 15.13 -0.37 -19.20
CA SER A 210 14.61 0.59 -20.19
C SER A 210 14.84 2.02 -19.68
N LEU A 211 15.19 2.94 -20.56
CA LEU A 211 15.41 4.35 -20.23
C LEU A 211 14.33 5.23 -20.85
N THR A 212 13.94 6.30 -20.16
CA THR A 212 13.35 7.48 -20.77
C THR A 212 14.30 8.65 -20.58
N THR A 213 14.52 9.46 -21.62
CA THR A 213 15.21 10.74 -21.46
C THR A 213 14.49 11.85 -22.19
N ASP A 214 14.58 13.04 -21.60
CA ASP A 214 13.97 14.28 -22.10
C ASP A 214 14.86 15.46 -21.70
N ILE A 215 14.73 16.59 -22.41
CA ILE A 215 15.61 17.76 -22.26
C ILE A 215 14.77 19.01 -22.00
N TRP A 216 15.14 19.78 -20.98
CA TRP A 216 14.45 20.99 -20.58
C TRP A 216 15.42 22.15 -20.36
N VAL A 217 15.06 23.32 -20.90
CA VAL A 217 15.76 24.59 -20.69
C VAL A 217 15.08 25.30 -19.52
N ALA A 218 15.84 25.62 -18.47
CA ALA A 218 15.34 26.28 -17.28
C ALA A 218 14.96 27.75 -17.58
N PRO A 219 13.66 28.16 -17.50
CA PRO A 219 13.24 29.50 -17.94
C PRO A 219 13.90 30.65 -17.17
N THR A 220 14.31 30.40 -15.93
CA THR A 220 14.89 31.40 -15.01
C THR A 220 16.39 31.60 -15.18
N THR A 221 17.12 30.61 -15.68
CA THR A 221 18.60 30.66 -15.78
C THR A 221 19.13 30.41 -17.19
N GLY A 222 18.29 29.98 -18.13
CA GLY A 222 18.69 29.57 -19.49
C GLY A 222 19.46 28.23 -19.54
N ALA A 223 19.74 27.60 -18.39
CA ALA A 223 20.55 26.38 -18.33
C ALA A 223 19.76 25.15 -18.78
N SER A 224 20.41 24.30 -19.57
CA SER A 224 19.81 23.10 -20.15
C SER A 224 20.10 21.85 -19.30
N TYR A 225 19.08 21.04 -19.07
CA TYR A 225 19.19 19.80 -18.29
C TYR A 225 18.56 18.61 -19.01
N MET A 226 19.25 17.48 -18.97
CA MET A 226 18.83 16.18 -19.49
C MET A 226 18.44 15.26 -18.32
N VAL A 227 17.21 14.71 -18.37
CA VAL A 227 16.65 13.90 -17.28
C VAL A 227 16.56 12.44 -17.70
N ILE A 228 17.50 11.64 -17.22
CA ILE A 228 17.64 10.22 -17.53
C ILE A 228 16.95 9.43 -16.42
N THR A 229 15.89 8.70 -16.78
CA THR A 229 15.11 7.85 -15.85
C THR A 229 15.15 6.41 -16.30
N ALA A 230 15.62 5.52 -15.41
CA ALA A 230 15.62 4.08 -15.55
C ALA A 230 14.27 3.48 -15.13
N HIS A 231 13.83 2.46 -15.87
CA HIS A 231 12.59 1.70 -15.66
C HIS A 231 12.90 0.21 -15.74
N PHE A 232 12.44 -0.54 -14.74
CA PHE A 232 12.64 -1.98 -14.63
C PHE A 232 11.51 -2.61 -13.81
N ILE A 233 11.19 -3.87 -14.06
CA ILE A 233 10.29 -4.66 -13.21
C ILE A 233 11.15 -5.45 -12.23
N ASP A 234 10.87 -5.37 -10.94
CA ASP A 234 11.72 -5.96 -9.90
C ASP A 234 11.41 -7.43 -9.56
N ALA A 235 12.06 -7.96 -8.52
CA ALA A 235 11.77 -9.28 -7.96
C ALA A 235 10.32 -9.44 -7.45
N SER A 236 9.70 -8.37 -6.93
CA SER A 236 8.30 -8.31 -6.50
C SER A 236 7.30 -8.15 -7.65
N TRP A 237 7.78 -8.16 -8.90
CA TRP A 237 7.00 -7.88 -10.12
C TRP A 237 6.33 -6.50 -10.14
N GLN A 238 6.96 -5.51 -9.51
CA GLN A 238 6.53 -4.11 -9.54
C GLN A 238 7.37 -3.30 -10.51
N LEU A 239 6.72 -2.46 -11.31
CA LEU A 239 7.39 -1.46 -12.14
C LEU A 239 8.04 -0.40 -11.25
N ARG A 240 9.37 -0.41 -11.17
CA ARG A 240 10.16 0.63 -10.52
C ARG A 240 10.58 1.66 -11.58
N LYS A 241 10.59 2.93 -11.17
CA LYS A 241 11.19 4.03 -11.93
C LYS A 241 12.14 4.83 -11.06
N LEU A 242 13.29 5.18 -11.63
CA LEU A 242 14.41 5.77 -10.91
C LEU A 242 15.07 6.83 -11.79
N THR A 243 14.99 8.10 -11.40
CA THR A 243 15.77 9.16 -12.03
C THR A 243 17.23 8.98 -11.61
N ILE A 244 18.06 8.60 -12.58
CA ILE A 244 19.49 8.29 -12.39
C ILE A 244 20.39 9.47 -12.76
N GLY A 245 19.91 10.40 -13.59
CA GLY A 245 20.64 11.63 -13.91
C GLY A 245 19.71 12.82 -14.09
N PHE A 246 20.12 13.97 -13.56
CA PHE A 246 19.58 15.29 -13.88
C PHE A 246 20.78 16.14 -14.33
N LYS A 247 21.33 15.79 -15.49
CA LYS A 247 22.65 16.26 -15.94
C LYS A 247 22.51 17.59 -16.68
N HIS A 248 23.38 18.55 -16.35
CA HIS A 248 23.48 19.78 -17.15
C HIS A 248 24.16 19.48 -18.49
N ILE A 249 23.69 20.11 -19.58
CA ILE A 249 24.24 19.93 -20.93
C ILE A 249 24.59 21.29 -21.55
N SER A 250 25.73 21.37 -22.22
CA SER A 250 26.22 22.58 -22.92
C SER A 250 25.37 22.94 -24.14
N ASP A 251 24.84 21.93 -24.82
CA ASP A 251 24.23 22.03 -26.13
C ASP A 251 23.23 20.88 -26.35
N HIS A 252 22.56 20.90 -27.50
CA HIS A 252 21.55 19.90 -27.88
C HIS A 252 21.99 19.04 -29.07
N THR A 253 23.30 18.82 -29.27
CA THR A 253 23.80 17.95 -30.34
C THR A 253 23.69 16.48 -29.96
N GLY A 254 23.49 15.61 -30.96
CA GLY A 254 23.41 14.16 -30.73
C GLY A 254 24.69 13.55 -30.17
N THR A 255 25.85 14.21 -30.33
CA THR A 255 27.12 13.81 -29.71
C THR A 255 27.07 14.03 -28.20
N THR A 256 26.79 15.26 -27.74
CA THR A 256 26.71 15.61 -26.31
C THR A 256 25.64 14.78 -25.59
N ILE A 257 24.48 14.58 -26.21
CA ILE A 257 23.38 13.74 -25.69
C ILE A 257 23.83 12.28 -25.52
N CYS A 258 24.62 11.74 -26.46
CA CYS A 258 25.19 10.39 -26.35
C CYS A 258 26.24 10.28 -25.23
N CYS A 259 27.20 11.20 -25.15
CA CYS A 259 28.23 11.19 -24.11
C CYS A 259 27.61 11.23 -22.71
N VAL A 260 26.65 12.13 -22.46
CA VAL A 260 25.97 12.28 -21.16
C VAL A 260 25.15 11.03 -20.78
N LEU A 261 24.60 10.29 -21.75
CA LEU A 261 24.00 8.97 -21.51
C LEU A 261 25.05 7.93 -21.10
N LEU A 262 26.14 7.81 -21.86
CA LEU A 262 27.21 6.85 -21.60
C LEU A 262 27.86 7.08 -20.22
N GLU A 263 28.18 8.33 -19.89
CA GLU A 263 28.71 8.74 -18.59
C GLU A 263 27.73 8.42 -17.44
N CYS A 264 26.44 8.72 -17.62
CA CYS A 264 25.42 8.43 -16.60
C CYS A 264 25.25 6.91 -16.39
N LEU A 265 25.25 6.09 -17.45
CA LEU A 265 25.17 4.63 -17.29
C LEU A 265 26.44 4.05 -16.66
N ALA A 266 27.61 4.61 -16.97
CA ALA A 266 28.88 4.25 -16.34
C ALA A 266 28.90 4.62 -14.83
N GLU A 267 28.46 5.82 -14.45
CA GLU A 267 28.30 6.25 -13.04
C GLU A 267 27.48 5.25 -12.22
N TRP A 268 26.42 4.69 -12.81
CA TRP A 268 25.50 3.75 -12.15
C TRP A 268 25.88 2.28 -12.33
N GLY A 269 26.89 1.98 -13.15
CA GLY A 269 27.32 0.61 -13.46
C GLY A 269 26.32 -0.19 -14.31
N ILE A 270 25.44 0.48 -15.06
CA ILE A 270 24.43 -0.16 -15.91
C ILE A 270 25.09 -0.63 -17.20
N ARG A 271 25.21 -1.96 -17.36
CA ARG A 271 25.87 -2.60 -18.52
C ARG A 271 24.92 -3.28 -19.51
N LYS A 272 23.62 -3.31 -19.23
CA LYS A 272 22.60 -3.89 -20.13
C LYS A 272 21.40 -2.96 -20.24
N VAL A 273 21.04 -2.56 -21.47
CA VAL A 273 19.91 -1.68 -21.76
C VAL A 273 18.95 -2.41 -22.70
N PHE A 274 17.64 -2.31 -22.43
CA PHE A 274 16.60 -2.92 -23.27
C PHE A 274 16.17 -1.96 -24.38
N THR A 275 15.73 -0.75 -23.99
CA THR A 275 15.27 0.31 -24.91
C THR A 275 15.55 1.70 -24.34
N ILE A 276 15.60 2.71 -25.20
CA ILE A 276 15.69 4.13 -24.81
C ILE A 276 14.56 4.90 -25.51
N THR A 277 13.73 5.58 -24.73
CA THR A 277 12.62 6.39 -25.22
C THR A 277 12.95 7.87 -25.16
N VAL A 278 12.86 8.51 -26.33
CA VAL A 278 13.20 9.92 -26.56
C VAL A 278 12.05 10.64 -27.27
N ASP A 279 12.11 11.97 -27.33
CA ASP A 279 11.22 12.76 -28.17
C ASP A 279 11.53 12.60 -29.68
N ASN A 280 10.87 13.36 -30.56
CA ASN A 280 11.06 13.23 -32.01
C ASN A 280 12.09 14.19 -32.63
N ALA A 281 12.95 14.83 -31.83
CA ALA A 281 14.02 15.68 -32.35
C ALA A 281 15.04 14.89 -33.18
N THR A 282 15.54 15.48 -34.26
CA THR A 282 16.59 14.89 -35.11
C THR A 282 17.85 14.60 -34.31
N ALA A 283 18.25 15.51 -33.41
CA ALA A 283 19.41 15.33 -32.54
C ALA A 283 19.31 14.06 -31.65
N ASN A 284 18.11 13.73 -31.16
CA ASN A 284 17.87 12.51 -30.39
C ASN A 284 17.96 11.26 -31.28
N THR A 285 17.55 11.32 -32.55
CA THR A 285 17.74 10.19 -33.49
C THR A 285 19.23 9.91 -33.70
N ASN A 286 20.01 10.94 -34.04
CA ASN A 286 21.46 10.85 -34.21
C ASN A 286 22.21 10.46 -32.92
N ALA A 287 21.65 10.76 -31.74
CA ALA A 287 22.20 10.34 -30.45
C ALA A 287 22.04 8.83 -30.23
N MET A 288 20.87 8.26 -30.58
CA MET A 288 20.61 6.83 -30.40
C MET A 288 21.47 5.97 -31.34
N GLU A 289 21.71 6.42 -32.57
CA GLU A 289 22.60 5.76 -33.53
C GLU A 289 24.03 5.63 -32.95
N LYS A 290 24.63 6.75 -32.54
CA LYS A 290 25.95 6.77 -31.88
C LYS A 290 25.98 5.99 -30.57
N PHE A 291 24.87 5.97 -29.83
CA PHE A 291 24.79 5.21 -28.58
C PHE A 291 24.82 3.70 -28.84
N VAL A 292 24.13 3.20 -29.87
CA VAL A 292 24.21 1.78 -30.26
C VAL A 292 25.65 1.40 -30.63
N GLU A 293 26.29 2.19 -31.49
CA GLU A 293 27.69 1.99 -31.90
C GLU A 293 28.64 1.89 -30.70
N ALA A 294 28.54 2.83 -29.74
CA ALA A 294 29.42 2.89 -28.57
C ALA A 294 29.08 1.86 -27.49
N PHE A 295 27.80 1.58 -27.22
CA PHE A 295 27.38 0.74 -26.10
C PHE A 295 27.46 -0.75 -26.41
N CYS A 296 27.33 -1.17 -27.68
CA CYS A 296 27.58 -2.56 -28.09
C CYS A 296 29.01 -3.03 -27.78
N LEU A 297 29.98 -2.11 -27.68
CA LEU A 297 31.36 -2.42 -27.28
C LEU A 297 31.49 -2.85 -25.80
N GLN A 298 30.46 -2.67 -24.97
CA GLN A 298 30.44 -3.13 -23.58
C GLN A 298 30.28 -4.65 -23.44
N GLY A 299 29.84 -5.35 -24.49
CA GLY A 299 29.73 -6.81 -24.55
C GLY A 299 28.50 -7.31 -25.29
N ILE A 300 28.54 -8.59 -25.69
CA ILE A 300 27.52 -9.21 -26.57
C ILE A 300 26.09 -9.21 -26.01
N ASP A 301 25.93 -9.17 -24.67
CA ASP A 301 24.62 -9.12 -24.01
C ASP A 301 24.11 -7.67 -23.76
N ALA A 302 24.91 -6.64 -24.07
CA ALA A 302 24.69 -5.26 -23.61
C ALA A 302 23.39 -4.65 -24.17
N LEU A 303 23.12 -4.86 -25.46
CA LEU A 303 21.85 -4.52 -26.11
C LEU A 303 21.18 -5.80 -26.63
N VAL A 304 19.84 -5.75 -26.73
CA VAL A 304 19.04 -6.83 -27.32
C VAL A 304 19.01 -6.69 -28.85
N LEU A 305 19.16 -7.81 -29.56
CA LEU A 305 19.24 -7.87 -31.04
C LEU A 305 20.16 -6.78 -31.63
N GLY A 306 21.38 -6.65 -31.07
CA GLY A 306 22.38 -5.68 -31.52
C GLY A 306 22.01 -4.20 -31.34
N GLY A 307 20.87 -3.88 -30.72
CA GLY A 307 20.35 -2.53 -30.58
C GLY A 307 19.40 -2.07 -31.70
N GLU A 308 19.05 -2.92 -32.67
CA GLU A 308 18.16 -2.55 -33.80
C GLU A 308 16.81 -1.96 -33.36
N LEU A 309 16.30 -2.42 -32.21
CA LEU A 309 15.02 -1.99 -31.64
C LEU A 309 15.17 -1.10 -30.40
N LEU A 310 16.39 -0.60 -30.11
CA LEU A 310 16.67 0.21 -28.92
C LEU A 310 15.85 1.50 -28.90
N HIS A 311 15.81 2.23 -30.03
CA HIS A 311 15.22 3.56 -30.12
C HIS A 311 13.68 3.47 -30.16
N LEU A 312 13.05 4.06 -29.15
CA LEU A 312 11.61 4.29 -29.08
C LEU A 312 11.29 5.78 -29.19
N ARG A 313 10.33 6.11 -30.05
CA ARG A 313 9.80 7.47 -30.18
C ARG A 313 8.66 7.67 -29.18
N CYS A 314 8.72 8.73 -28.39
CA CYS A 314 7.73 9.06 -27.36
C CYS A 314 6.32 9.17 -27.98
N CYS A 315 5.46 8.20 -27.68
CA CYS A 315 4.13 8.10 -28.26
C CYS A 315 3.24 9.27 -27.84
N ALA A 316 3.33 9.74 -26.59
CA ALA A 316 2.63 10.94 -26.13
C ALA A 316 3.05 12.21 -26.92
N HIS A 317 4.33 12.33 -27.29
CA HIS A 317 4.80 13.42 -28.14
C HIS A 317 4.26 13.28 -29.57
N ILE A 318 4.25 12.07 -30.15
CA ILE A 318 3.63 11.84 -31.48
C ILE A 318 2.15 12.23 -31.44
N LEU A 319 1.39 11.81 -30.42
CA LEU A 319 -0.02 12.21 -30.27
C LEU A 319 -0.19 13.73 -30.12
N ASN A 320 0.70 14.42 -29.41
CA ASN A 320 0.69 15.88 -29.31
C ASN A 320 0.97 16.57 -30.65
N LEU A 321 1.81 15.99 -31.52
CA LEU A 321 2.02 16.49 -32.88
C LEU A 321 0.82 16.20 -33.79
N VAL A 322 0.29 14.96 -33.76
CA VAL A 322 -0.88 14.55 -34.55
C VAL A 322 -2.08 15.43 -34.23
N VAL A 323 -2.41 15.64 -32.96
CA VAL A 323 -3.57 16.47 -32.57
C VAL A 323 -3.35 17.95 -32.87
N LYS A 324 -2.13 18.48 -32.75
CA LYS A 324 -1.86 19.90 -33.10
C LYS A 324 -2.09 20.21 -34.57
N ASP A 325 -1.70 19.32 -35.48
CA ASP A 325 -1.96 19.50 -36.92
C ASP A 325 -3.47 19.58 -37.21
N GLY A 326 -4.29 18.78 -36.51
CA GLY A 326 -5.75 18.85 -36.61
C GLY A 326 -6.43 20.02 -35.86
N LEU A 327 -5.69 20.77 -35.03
CA LEU A 327 -6.19 21.93 -34.31
C LEU A 327 -6.01 23.25 -35.07
N GLY A 328 -5.14 23.29 -36.09
CA GLY A 328 -4.68 24.54 -36.72
C GLY A 328 -5.80 25.45 -37.25
N GLU A 329 -6.75 24.90 -38.01
CA GLU A 329 -7.83 25.70 -38.61
C GLU A 329 -8.88 26.17 -37.59
N VAL A 330 -8.98 25.52 -36.43
CA VAL A 330 -9.91 25.88 -35.34
C VAL A 330 -9.23 26.80 -34.31
N GLU A 331 -8.04 27.33 -34.61
CA GLU A 331 -7.29 28.18 -33.68
C GLU A 331 -8.07 29.45 -33.31
N ASN A 332 -8.90 30.00 -34.20
CA ASN A 332 -9.73 31.18 -33.92
C ASN A 332 -10.80 30.90 -32.86
N SER A 333 -11.66 29.92 -33.08
CA SER A 333 -12.77 29.55 -32.17
C SER A 333 -12.27 28.97 -30.84
N VAL A 334 -11.19 28.18 -30.88
CA VAL A 334 -10.46 27.76 -29.66
C VAL A 334 -9.83 28.96 -28.93
N SER A 335 -9.34 29.99 -29.64
CA SER A 335 -8.78 31.19 -29.02
C SER A 335 -9.84 32.16 -28.50
N ALA A 336 -11.02 32.26 -29.11
CA ALA A 336 -12.13 33.02 -28.57
C ALA A 336 -12.51 32.51 -27.17
N ILE A 337 -12.72 31.20 -27.04
CA ILE A 337 -13.04 30.55 -25.75
C ILE A 337 -11.87 30.67 -24.77
N ARG A 338 -10.61 30.49 -25.22
CA ARG A 338 -9.42 30.70 -24.38
C ARG A 338 -9.35 32.13 -23.84
N ASN A 339 -9.61 33.14 -24.67
CA ASN A 339 -9.60 34.55 -24.29
C ASN A 339 -10.73 34.87 -23.30
N ALA A 340 -11.91 34.27 -23.46
CA ALA A 340 -13.02 34.36 -22.51
C ALA A 340 -12.68 33.72 -21.14
N VAL A 341 -12.08 32.52 -21.13
CA VAL A 341 -11.57 31.89 -19.90
C VAL A 341 -10.47 32.74 -19.26
N GLN A 342 -9.58 33.33 -20.06
CA GLN A 342 -8.53 34.24 -19.58
C GLN A 342 -9.10 35.53 -18.98
N TYR A 343 -10.19 36.07 -19.52
CA TYR A 343 -10.92 37.17 -18.89
C TYR A 343 -11.37 36.80 -17.48
N VAL A 344 -12.15 35.73 -17.35
CA VAL A 344 -12.71 35.26 -16.07
C VAL A 344 -11.60 34.98 -15.04
N ARG A 345 -10.47 34.41 -15.49
CA ARG A 345 -9.32 34.09 -14.63
C ARG A 345 -8.37 35.26 -14.33
N SER A 346 -8.57 36.43 -14.92
CA SER A 346 -7.63 37.56 -14.80
C SER A 346 -7.74 38.39 -13.51
N SER A 347 -8.86 38.32 -12.78
CA SER A 347 -9.00 38.92 -11.44
C SER A 347 -10.16 38.31 -10.65
N SER A 348 -10.11 38.36 -9.31
CA SER A 348 -11.16 37.83 -8.43
C SER A 348 -12.54 38.41 -8.77
N ARG A 349 -12.64 39.73 -8.98
CA ARG A 349 -13.89 40.40 -9.37
C ARG A 349 -14.48 39.89 -10.69
N ARG A 350 -13.66 39.46 -11.65
CA ARG A 350 -14.12 38.86 -12.92
C ARG A 350 -14.58 37.42 -12.72
N LEU A 351 -13.92 36.67 -11.83
CA LEU A 351 -14.37 35.35 -11.39
C LEU A 351 -15.70 35.42 -10.63
N GLU A 352 -15.84 36.36 -9.68
CA GLU A 352 -17.07 36.63 -8.93
C GLU A 352 -18.25 37.01 -9.85
N SER A 353 -18.02 37.86 -10.86
CA SER A 353 -19.02 38.21 -11.88
C SER A 353 -19.51 36.95 -12.62
N PHE A 354 -18.58 36.10 -13.07
CA PHE A 354 -18.89 34.84 -13.75
C PHE A 354 -19.59 33.82 -12.84
N GLU A 355 -19.13 33.64 -11.59
CA GLU A 355 -19.76 32.73 -10.62
C GLU A 355 -21.19 33.17 -10.27
N HIS A 356 -21.47 34.48 -10.24
CA HIS A 356 -22.83 35.00 -10.16
C HIS A 356 -23.67 34.64 -11.40
N LYS A 357 -23.11 34.67 -12.62
CA LYS A 357 -23.83 34.20 -13.84
C LYS A 357 -24.10 32.69 -13.80
N VAL A 358 -23.19 31.89 -13.25
CA VAL A 358 -23.34 30.43 -13.05
C VAL A 358 -24.47 30.12 -12.06
N ASP A 359 -24.47 30.73 -10.88
CA ASP A 359 -25.48 30.49 -9.85
C ASP A 359 -26.87 31.01 -10.28
N SER A 360 -26.96 32.23 -10.83
CA SER A 360 -28.23 32.78 -11.35
C SER A 360 -28.75 32.02 -12.59
N GLY A 361 -27.85 31.41 -13.37
CA GLY A 361 -28.19 30.45 -14.43
C GLY A 361 -28.59 29.05 -13.93
N LYS A 362 -28.54 28.77 -12.61
CA LYS A 362 -28.74 27.44 -12.00
C LYS A 362 -27.81 26.35 -12.58
N MET A 363 -26.61 26.73 -12.99
CA MET A 363 -25.65 25.84 -13.65
C MET A 363 -24.86 25.01 -12.63
N THR A 364 -24.29 23.87 -13.04
CA THR A 364 -23.48 23.04 -12.13
C THR A 364 -22.18 23.75 -11.75
N ARG A 365 -22.03 24.06 -10.46
CA ARG A 365 -20.84 24.73 -9.90
C ARG A 365 -19.54 23.99 -10.25
N GLY A 366 -18.49 24.75 -10.53
CA GLY A 366 -17.16 24.20 -10.76
C GLY A 366 -16.17 25.20 -11.35
N SER A 367 -14.87 24.94 -11.15
CA SER A 367 -13.80 25.79 -11.66
C SER A 367 -13.64 25.73 -13.18
N LEU A 368 -13.25 26.88 -13.76
CA LEU A 368 -12.58 27.00 -15.05
C LEU A 368 -11.06 26.99 -14.86
N SER A 369 -10.34 26.36 -15.79
CA SER A 369 -8.88 26.29 -15.83
C SER A 369 -8.34 26.79 -17.17
N LEU A 370 -7.25 27.56 -17.15
CA LEU A 370 -6.49 27.90 -18.37
C LEU A 370 -5.76 26.68 -18.94
N ASP A 371 -5.54 26.68 -20.25
CA ASP A 371 -4.77 25.65 -20.92
C ASP A 371 -3.27 25.99 -21.02
N CYS A 372 -2.47 24.95 -21.17
CA CYS A 372 -1.06 25.04 -21.53
C CYS A 372 -0.96 24.84 -23.04
N LYS A 373 -0.80 25.92 -23.82
CA LYS A 373 -0.81 25.91 -25.30
C LYS A 373 0.11 24.87 -25.95
N THR A 374 1.18 24.43 -25.26
CA THR A 374 2.12 23.41 -25.76
C THR A 374 1.67 21.96 -25.53
N ARG A 375 0.66 21.72 -24.68
CA ARG A 375 0.10 20.39 -24.33
C ARG A 375 -1.40 20.33 -24.62
N TRP A 376 -1.76 19.76 -25.77
CA TRP A 376 -3.12 19.77 -26.33
C TRP A 376 -4.20 19.23 -25.38
N ASN A 377 -3.87 18.24 -24.53
CA ASN A 377 -4.80 17.61 -23.60
C ASN A 377 -5.33 18.59 -22.53
N SER A 378 -4.56 19.62 -22.19
CA SER A 378 -5.02 20.71 -21.32
C SER A 378 -5.99 21.66 -22.03
N THR A 379 -5.80 21.90 -23.33
CA THR A 379 -6.76 22.62 -24.20
C THR A 379 -8.07 21.85 -24.30
N TYR A 380 -8.01 20.54 -24.53
CA TYR A 380 -9.19 19.67 -24.52
C TYR A 380 -9.99 19.77 -23.21
N LEU A 381 -9.31 19.72 -22.06
CA LEU A 381 -9.95 19.88 -20.75
C LEU A 381 -10.56 21.28 -20.56
N MET A 382 -9.87 22.34 -20.98
CA MET A 382 -10.40 23.70 -20.95
C MET A 382 -11.69 23.83 -21.78
N LEU A 383 -11.68 23.36 -23.04
CA LEU A 383 -12.84 23.44 -23.94
C LEU A 383 -14.01 22.59 -23.43
N THR A 384 -13.75 21.35 -23.00
CA THR A 384 -14.75 20.45 -22.40
C THR A 384 -15.36 21.02 -21.11
N ARG A 385 -14.61 21.87 -20.39
CA ARG A 385 -15.12 22.57 -19.21
C ARG A 385 -15.89 23.84 -19.58
N ALA A 386 -15.39 24.64 -20.52
CA ALA A 386 -16.03 25.87 -20.99
C ALA A 386 -17.39 25.63 -21.65
N LEU A 387 -17.54 24.54 -22.43
CA LEU A 387 -18.84 24.14 -23.01
C LEU A 387 -19.93 23.96 -21.96
N LYS A 388 -19.60 23.45 -20.77
CA LYS A 388 -20.56 23.30 -19.64
C LYS A 388 -20.97 24.65 -19.02
N PHE A 389 -20.31 25.73 -19.40
CA PHE A 389 -20.54 27.09 -18.95
C PHE A 389 -20.92 28.06 -20.10
N ARG A 390 -21.26 27.56 -21.31
CA ARG A 390 -21.71 28.36 -22.46
C ARG A 390 -22.71 29.44 -22.04
N SER A 391 -23.82 29.04 -21.41
CA SER A 391 -24.87 29.96 -20.92
C SER A 391 -24.46 30.93 -19.80
N ALA A 392 -23.28 30.78 -19.18
CA ALA A 392 -22.71 31.81 -18.31
C ALA A 392 -21.89 32.82 -19.11
N PHE A 393 -21.17 32.40 -20.14
CA PHE A 393 -20.49 33.30 -21.08
C PHE A 393 -21.48 34.09 -21.94
N ASP A 394 -22.54 33.45 -22.44
CA ASP A 394 -23.64 34.11 -23.16
C ASP A 394 -24.24 35.25 -22.30
N ARG A 395 -24.36 35.03 -20.97
CA ARG A 395 -24.79 36.05 -20.00
C ARG A 395 -23.74 37.12 -19.72
N MET A 396 -22.44 36.82 -19.80
CA MET A 396 -21.42 37.87 -19.70
C MET A 396 -21.44 38.79 -20.91
N GLU A 397 -21.64 38.24 -22.12
CA GLU A 397 -21.78 39.03 -23.35
C GLU A 397 -23.02 39.95 -23.30
N ASN A 398 -24.16 39.43 -22.83
CA ASN A 398 -25.40 40.21 -22.74
C ASN A 398 -25.46 41.18 -21.54
N GLU A 399 -24.78 40.88 -20.42
CA GLU A 399 -24.99 41.58 -19.14
C GLU A 399 -23.73 42.27 -18.55
N ASP A 400 -22.51 42.05 -19.06
CA ASP A 400 -21.26 42.61 -18.51
C ASP A 400 -20.48 43.43 -19.56
N LYS A 401 -20.63 44.75 -19.53
CA LYS A 401 -19.90 45.65 -20.45
C LYS A 401 -18.38 45.46 -20.37
N LEU A 402 -17.83 45.18 -19.18
CA LEU A 402 -16.38 45.03 -19.00
C LEU A 402 -15.84 43.75 -19.66
N TYR A 403 -16.70 42.77 -19.96
CA TYR A 403 -16.36 41.59 -20.74
C TYR A 403 -16.25 41.93 -22.23
N ASN A 404 -17.23 42.65 -22.78
CA ASN A 404 -17.22 43.08 -24.18
C ASN A 404 -16.07 44.06 -24.48
N ASP A 405 -15.84 45.04 -23.58
CA ASP A 405 -14.75 46.01 -23.70
C ASP A 405 -13.36 45.33 -23.77
N TYR A 406 -13.18 44.11 -23.22
CA TYR A 406 -11.89 43.39 -23.25
C TYR A 406 -11.52 42.78 -24.61
N PHE A 407 -12.51 42.53 -25.48
CA PHE A 407 -12.28 42.06 -26.85
C PHE A 407 -12.07 43.23 -27.81
N ASN A 408 -12.76 44.36 -27.55
CA ASN A 408 -12.65 45.61 -28.32
C ASN A 408 -11.30 46.35 -28.15
N VAL A 409 -10.42 45.91 -27.26
CA VAL A 409 -9.06 46.47 -27.10
C VAL A 409 -8.12 45.91 -28.17
N GLU A 410 -7.45 46.80 -28.91
CA GLU A 410 -6.34 46.44 -29.79
C GLU A 410 -5.18 45.82 -28.98
N VAL A 411 -4.61 44.72 -29.50
CA VAL A 411 -3.51 43.99 -28.85
C VAL A 411 -2.18 44.25 -29.56
N SER A 412 -2.22 44.49 -30.88
CA SER A 412 -1.07 44.80 -31.72
C SER A 412 -1.56 45.29 -33.09
N GLU A 413 -0.97 46.35 -33.64
CA GLU A 413 -1.10 46.83 -35.03
C GLU A 413 -2.48 46.58 -35.69
N GLY A 414 -3.51 47.28 -35.23
CA GLY A 414 -4.85 47.25 -35.85
C GLY A 414 -5.63 45.94 -35.69
N LYS A 415 -5.20 45.03 -34.80
CA LYS A 415 -5.92 43.78 -34.48
C LYS A 415 -6.47 43.79 -33.05
N THR A 416 -7.79 43.64 -32.95
CA THR A 416 -8.54 43.36 -31.71
C THR A 416 -8.31 41.94 -31.22
N ARG A 417 -8.71 41.66 -29.97
CA ARG A 417 -8.56 40.33 -29.36
C ARG A 417 -9.70 39.41 -29.82
N ILE A 418 -9.36 38.25 -30.37
CA ILE A 418 -10.34 37.26 -30.89
C ILE A 418 -11.38 36.89 -29.81
N GLY A 419 -12.65 37.08 -30.13
CA GLY A 419 -13.82 36.86 -29.27
C GLY A 419 -14.73 38.11 -29.20
N PRO A 420 -15.79 38.12 -28.37
CA PRO A 420 -16.26 37.02 -27.53
C PRO A 420 -16.69 35.78 -28.36
N PRO A 421 -16.82 34.59 -27.76
CA PRO A 421 -17.11 33.36 -28.50
C PRO A 421 -18.57 33.35 -28.97
N SER A 422 -18.77 33.37 -30.29
CA SER A 422 -20.09 33.35 -30.92
C SER A 422 -20.73 31.96 -30.86
N VAL A 423 -22.02 31.89 -31.22
CA VAL A 423 -22.76 30.62 -31.40
C VAL A 423 -21.99 29.63 -32.27
N ASN A 424 -21.38 30.09 -33.37
CA ASN A 424 -20.62 29.25 -34.28
C ASN A 424 -19.31 28.74 -33.65
N ASP A 425 -18.59 29.57 -32.88
CA ASP A 425 -17.37 29.15 -32.18
C ASP A 425 -17.66 28.03 -31.17
N TRP A 426 -18.79 28.12 -30.46
CA TRP A 426 -19.23 27.07 -29.53
C TRP A 426 -19.62 25.78 -30.26
N ASP A 427 -20.34 25.86 -31.38
CA ASP A 427 -20.83 24.70 -32.12
C ASP A 427 -19.69 23.97 -32.88
N GLU A 428 -18.71 24.71 -33.41
CA GLU A 428 -17.43 24.16 -33.89
C GLU A 428 -16.67 23.43 -32.78
N VAL A 429 -16.54 24.05 -31.61
CA VAL A 429 -15.79 23.48 -30.49
C VAL A 429 -16.51 22.28 -29.87
N GLU A 430 -17.85 22.23 -29.90
CA GLU A 430 -18.59 21.04 -29.47
C GLU A 430 -18.36 19.85 -30.43
N ARG A 431 -18.35 20.10 -31.76
CA ARG A 431 -17.95 19.09 -32.76
C ARG A 431 -16.51 18.62 -32.53
N LEU A 432 -15.58 19.55 -32.31
CA LEU A 432 -14.17 19.27 -32.06
C LEU A 432 -13.95 18.47 -30.76
N VAL A 433 -14.63 18.79 -29.66
CA VAL A 433 -14.51 18.06 -28.38
C VAL A 433 -15.04 16.63 -28.49
N LYS A 434 -16.12 16.40 -29.25
CA LYS A 434 -16.62 15.04 -29.54
C LYS A 434 -15.62 14.22 -30.37
N PHE A 435 -14.89 14.87 -31.28
CA PHE A 435 -13.84 14.26 -32.10
C PHE A 435 -12.56 13.96 -31.30
N LEU A 436 -12.13 14.89 -30.42
CA LEU A 436 -10.85 14.80 -29.69
C LEU A 436 -10.84 13.78 -28.53
N VAL A 437 -12.00 13.31 -28.05
CA VAL A 437 -12.09 12.41 -26.88
C VAL A 437 -11.31 11.10 -27.06
N ILE A 438 -11.23 10.58 -28.29
CA ILE A 438 -10.52 9.35 -28.63
C ILE A 438 -9.02 9.50 -28.31
N PHE A 439 -8.41 10.56 -28.86
CA PHE A 439 -7.01 10.90 -28.62
C PHE A 439 -6.73 11.20 -27.15
N TYR A 440 -7.71 11.75 -26.41
CA TYR A 440 -7.56 12.09 -25.00
C TYR A 440 -7.46 10.81 -24.15
N ASN A 441 -8.36 9.86 -24.37
CA ASN A 441 -8.34 8.56 -23.70
C ASN A 441 -7.03 7.80 -23.99
N SER A 442 -6.62 7.73 -25.26
CA SER A 442 -5.33 7.11 -25.64
C SER A 442 -4.12 7.86 -25.06
N THR A 443 -4.18 9.19 -24.94
CA THR A 443 -3.13 9.99 -24.29
C THR A 443 -3.02 9.66 -22.80
N LEU A 444 -4.13 9.44 -22.08
CA LEU A 444 -4.10 8.99 -20.69
C LEU A 444 -3.40 7.62 -20.54
N VAL A 445 -3.60 6.71 -21.50
CA VAL A 445 -2.91 5.40 -21.52
C VAL A 445 -1.41 5.55 -21.75
N VAL A 446 -0.97 6.27 -22.80
CA VAL A 446 0.46 6.36 -23.15
C VAL A 446 1.27 7.33 -22.29
N SER A 447 0.63 8.19 -21.50
CA SER A 447 1.29 9.10 -20.53
C SER A 447 1.37 8.54 -19.10
N ALA A 448 0.83 7.34 -18.85
CA ALA A 448 0.80 6.72 -17.53
C ALA A 448 2.19 6.26 -17.05
N SER A 449 2.95 7.16 -16.41
CA SER A 449 4.35 6.96 -16.00
C SER A 449 4.55 6.29 -14.62
N SER A 450 3.60 5.46 -14.16
CA SER A 450 3.72 4.73 -12.87
C SER A 450 3.01 3.36 -12.88
N THR A 451 2.70 2.87 -14.07
CA THR A 451 2.07 1.57 -14.35
C THR A 451 2.57 1.10 -15.71
N VAL A 452 2.67 -0.21 -15.94
CA VAL A 452 3.05 -0.74 -17.26
C VAL A 452 2.05 -0.31 -18.35
N ASN A 453 2.57 0.29 -19.43
CA ASN A 453 1.78 0.91 -20.51
C ASN A 453 2.11 0.34 -21.91
N SER A 454 3.27 -0.29 -22.06
CA SER A 454 3.77 -0.96 -23.28
C SER A 454 2.74 -1.87 -23.94
N TYR A 455 2.20 -2.85 -23.21
CA TYR A 455 1.22 -3.82 -23.75
C TYR A 455 -0.10 -3.19 -24.23
N LYS A 456 -0.48 -2.03 -23.69
CA LYS A 456 -1.67 -1.27 -24.11
C LYS A 456 -1.41 -0.38 -25.33
N CYS A 457 -0.16 0.05 -25.55
CA CYS A 457 0.16 1.08 -26.55
C CYS A 457 -0.23 0.69 -27.98
N TYR A 458 -0.05 -0.56 -28.40
CA TYR A 458 -0.43 -0.99 -29.75
C TYR A 458 -1.95 -0.93 -29.99
N ASN A 459 -2.77 -1.29 -29.00
CA ASN A 459 -4.23 -1.14 -29.09
C ASN A 459 -4.64 0.32 -29.34
N GLU A 460 -4.01 1.27 -28.66
CA GLU A 460 -4.29 2.70 -28.83
C GLU A 460 -3.89 3.21 -30.23
N ILE A 461 -2.74 2.78 -30.74
CA ILE A 461 -2.28 3.13 -32.10
C ILE A 461 -3.27 2.61 -33.15
N VAL A 462 -3.70 1.34 -33.05
CA VAL A 462 -4.69 0.75 -33.96
C VAL A 462 -6.06 1.43 -33.83
N THR A 463 -6.48 1.75 -32.61
CA THR A 463 -7.75 2.44 -32.35
C THR A 463 -7.77 3.84 -32.96
N ILE A 464 -6.69 4.61 -32.80
CA ILE A 464 -6.55 5.93 -33.43
C ILE A 464 -6.55 5.80 -34.95
N GLN A 465 -5.76 4.87 -35.52
CA GLN A 465 -5.68 4.68 -36.97
C GLN A 465 -7.04 4.31 -37.58
N LYS A 466 -7.77 3.38 -36.95
CA LYS A 466 -9.11 2.94 -37.38
C LYS A 466 -10.13 4.08 -37.33
N ASN A 467 -10.12 4.88 -36.26
CA ASN A 467 -11.01 6.04 -36.15
C ASN A 467 -10.65 7.13 -37.17
N LEU A 468 -9.37 7.45 -37.37
CA LEU A 468 -8.91 8.39 -38.40
C LEU A 468 -9.32 7.96 -39.82
N ILE A 469 -9.24 6.66 -40.14
CA ILE A 469 -9.76 6.12 -41.41
C ILE A 469 -11.27 6.33 -41.51
N SER A 470 -12.03 5.97 -40.47
CA SER A 470 -13.49 6.18 -40.44
C SER A 470 -13.90 7.67 -40.49
N LEU A 471 -13.00 8.58 -40.11
CA LEU A 471 -13.23 10.03 -40.12
C LEU A 471 -12.82 10.68 -41.45
N LYS A 472 -11.95 10.07 -42.27
CA LYS A 472 -11.77 10.46 -43.68
C LYS A 472 -13.06 10.25 -44.49
N GLU A 473 -13.91 9.31 -44.11
CA GLU A 473 -15.22 9.06 -44.76
C GLU A 473 -16.40 9.79 -44.09
N ASN A 474 -16.14 10.82 -43.28
CA ASN A 474 -17.19 11.59 -42.60
C ASN A 474 -17.88 12.58 -43.58
N PRO A 475 -19.24 12.73 -43.53
CA PRO A 475 -19.95 13.72 -44.34
C PRO A 475 -19.68 15.19 -43.94
N ASP A 476 -19.21 15.47 -42.73
CA ASP A 476 -18.74 16.80 -42.32
C ASP A 476 -17.38 17.09 -42.97
N LYS A 477 -17.38 18.00 -43.94
CA LYS A 477 -16.19 18.39 -44.72
C LYS A 477 -15.08 18.98 -43.85
N GLU A 478 -15.42 19.70 -42.79
CA GLU A 478 -14.45 20.34 -41.90
C GLU A 478 -13.78 19.30 -41.00
N LEU A 479 -14.54 18.32 -40.52
CA LEU A 479 -13.98 17.18 -39.77
C LEU A 479 -13.18 16.24 -40.68
N LYS A 480 -13.56 16.08 -41.95
CA LYS A 480 -12.80 15.31 -42.95
C LYS A 480 -11.40 15.90 -43.18
N VAL A 481 -11.28 17.20 -43.47
CA VAL A 481 -9.97 17.86 -43.68
C VAL A 481 -9.08 17.75 -42.43
N LYS A 482 -9.66 17.90 -41.24
CA LYS A 482 -8.93 17.73 -39.96
C LYS A 482 -8.48 16.27 -39.76
N ALA A 483 -9.33 15.30 -40.07
CA ALA A 483 -8.96 13.88 -40.06
C ALA A 483 -7.89 13.52 -41.12
N GLU A 484 -7.88 14.22 -42.25
CA GLU A 484 -6.85 14.09 -43.28
C GLU A 484 -5.48 14.60 -42.79
N ALA A 485 -5.38 15.85 -42.35
CA ALA A 485 -4.14 16.39 -41.78
C ALA A 485 -3.61 15.53 -40.60
N MET A 486 -4.50 15.10 -39.70
CA MET A 486 -4.13 14.24 -38.57
C MET A 486 -3.69 12.84 -39.00
N LYS A 487 -4.35 12.21 -39.97
CA LYS A 487 -3.94 10.90 -40.48
C LYS A 487 -2.62 10.98 -41.21
N ASP A 488 -2.38 12.01 -42.00
CA ASP A 488 -1.15 12.14 -42.77
C ASP A 488 0.04 12.44 -41.82
N LYS A 489 -0.21 13.18 -40.73
CA LYS A 489 0.75 13.35 -39.62
C LYS A 489 0.95 12.07 -38.80
N PHE A 490 -0.09 11.25 -38.60
CA PHE A 490 0.00 9.94 -37.95
C PHE A 490 0.82 8.96 -38.80
N ASP A 491 0.53 8.90 -40.10
CA ASP A 491 1.18 8.02 -41.08
C ASP A 491 2.67 8.35 -41.25
N LYS A 492 3.07 9.61 -41.05
CA LYS A 492 4.48 10.02 -40.99
C LYS A 492 5.29 9.23 -39.94
N TYR A 493 4.68 8.85 -38.81
CA TYR A 493 5.35 8.15 -37.71
C TYR A 493 4.99 6.65 -37.60
N TRP A 494 3.77 6.26 -37.99
CA TRP A 494 3.25 4.89 -37.85
C TRP A 494 2.61 4.31 -39.13
N GLY A 495 2.67 5.04 -40.26
CA GLY A 495 2.00 4.70 -41.52
C GLY A 495 2.65 3.53 -42.24
N GLY A 496 2.28 2.33 -41.80
CA GLY A 496 2.91 1.07 -42.17
C GLY A 496 3.52 0.42 -40.94
N LEU A 497 2.98 -0.73 -40.52
CA LEU A 497 3.53 -1.54 -39.42
C LEU A 497 4.92 -2.15 -39.72
N LYS A 498 5.47 -1.87 -40.90
CA LYS A 498 6.89 -2.07 -41.25
C LYS A 498 7.83 -1.03 -40.62
N LYS A 499 7.32 0.14 -40.22
CA LYS A 499 8.09 1.27 -39.63
C LYS A 499 7.93 1.42 -38.11
N ILE A 500 6.91 0.82 -37.52
CA ILE A 500 6.73 0.85 -36.06
C ILE A 500 7.81 -0.02 -35.39
N ASN A 501 8.35 0.42 -34.25
CA ASN A 501 9.22 -0.44 -33.45
C ASN A 501 8.41 -1.66 -32.98
N LYS A 502 8.80 -2.86 -33.44
CA LYS A 502 8.06 -4.11 -33.25
C LYS A 502 7.87 -4.48 -31.79
N LEU A 503 8.73 -4.00 -30.88
CA LEU A 503 8.55 -4.20 -29.44
C LEU A 503 7.22 -3.65 -28.93
N LEU A 504 6.67 -2.60 -29.54
CA LEU A 504 5.34 -2.08 -29.20
C LEU A 504 4.21 -3.08 -29.51
N ILE A 505 4.33 -3.83 -30.61
CA ILE A 505 3.40 -4.91 -30.97
C ILE A 505 3.63 -6.11 -30.05
N ILE A 506 4.89 -6.53 -29.89
CA ILE A 506 5.27 -7.70 -29.11
C ILE A 506 4.90 -7.53 -27.62
N ALA A 507 4.99 -6.33 -27.05
CA ALA A 507 4.47 -6.06 -25.71
C ALA A 507 2.96 -6.38 -25.58
N SER A 508 2.16 -6.15 -26.62
CA SER A 508 0.74 -6.54 -26.63
C SER A 508 0.51 -8.04 -26.79
N VAL A 509 1.46 -8.78 -27.39
CA VAL A 509 1.48 -10.25 -27.46
C VAL A 509 1.80 -10.86 -26.09
N PHE A 510 2.55 -10.15 -25.25
CA PHE A 510 2.80 -10.48 -23.84
C PHE A 510 1.64 -10.11 -22.89
N ASP A 511 0.50 -9.66 -23.42
CA ASP A 511 -0.78 -9.75 -22.70
C ASP A 511 -1.42 -11.13 -23.00
N PRO A 512 -1.60 -12.01 -21.98
CA PRO A 512 -2.14 -13.36 -22.15
C PRO A 512 -3.55 -13.42 -22.78
N ARG A 513 -4.29 -12.31 -22.72
CA ARG A 513 -5.63 -12.15 -23.30
C ARG A 513 -5.59 -11.88 -24.80
N ASN A 514 -4.45 -11.40 -25.30
CA ASN A 514 -4.25 -10.96 -26.68
C ASN A 514 -3.47 -11.99 -27.49
N LYS A 515 -2.23 -12.31 -27.05
CA LYS A 515 -1.25 -13.13 -27.78
C LYS A 515 -1.08 -12.67 -29.25
N MET A 516 -0.49 -13.50 -30.12
CA MET A 516 -0.40 -13.20 -31.56
C MET A 516 -1.79 -13.12 -32.25
N LYS A 517 -2.85 -13.65 -31.62
CA LYS A 517 -4.22 -13.67 -32.14
C LYS A 517 -4.81 -12.26 -32.25
N PHE A 518 -4.61 -11.41 -31.24
CA PHE A 518 -4.97 -9.99 -31.29
C PHE A 518 -4.15 -9.21 -32.33
N ALA A 519 -2.83 -9.45 -32.39
CA ALA A 519 -1.96 -8.79 -33.35
C ALA A 519 -2.39 -9.09 -34.81
N GLY A 520 -2.63 -10.36 -35.14
CA GLY A 520 -3.16 -10.78 -36.45
C GLY A 520 -4.50 -10.13 -36.79
N TYR A 521 -5.44 -10.07 -35.83
CA TYR A 521 -6.72 -9.38 -36.01
C TYR A 521 -6.55 -7.87 -36.28
N CYS A 522 -5.59 -7.22 -35.63
CA CYS A 522 -5.25 -5.82 -35.91
C CYS A 522 -4.62 -5.63 -37.30
N PHE A 523 -3.80 -6.57 -37.79
CA PHE A 523 -3.24 -6.52 -39.14
C PHE A 523 -4.35 -6.67 -40.19
N ASP A 524 -5.22 -7.67 -40.05
CA ASP A 524 -6.38 -7.88 -40.94
C ASP A 524 -7.37 -6.71 -40.92
N MET A 525 -7.57 -6.03 -39.77
CA MET A 525 -8.38 -4.81 -39.70
C MET A 525 -7.77 -3.59 -40.40
N LEU A 526 -6.45 -3.54 -40.59
CA LEU A 526 -5.75 -2.39 -41.16
C LEU A 526 -5.35 -2.58 -42.64
N TYR A 527 -5.09 -3.82 -43.06
CA TYR A 527 -4.67 -4.18 -44.43
C TYR A 527 -5.69 -5.01 -45.21
N GLY A 528 -6.88 -5.22 -44.65
CA GLY A 528 -7.85 -6.18 -45.16
C GLY A 528 -7.47 -7.61 -44.76
N LYS A 529 -8.50 -8.44 -44.54
CA LYS A 529 -8.32 -9.81 -44.07
C LYS A 529 -7.54 -10.65 -45.08
N ASP A 530 -6.59 -11.45 -44.61
CA ASP A 530 -5.84 -12.42 -45.42
C ASP A 530 -4.91 -11.80 -46.50
N SER A 531 -4.72 -10.47 -46.50
CA SER A 531 -3.88 -9.76 -47.47
C SER A 531 -2.39 -10.12 -47.35
N PRO A 532 -1.59 -9.97 -48.43
CA PRO A 532 -0.15 -10.23 -48.36
C PRO A 532 0.55 -9.30 -47.37
N GLU A 533 0.11 -8.05 -47.22
CA GLU A 533 0.65 -7.10 -46.23
C GLU A 533 0.34 -7.53 -44.79
N SER A 534 -0.85 -8.08 -44.52
CA SER A 534 -1.21 -8.63 -43.20
C SER A 534 -0.29 -9.79 -42.82
N LYS A 535 -0.02 -10.70 -43.78
CA LYS A 535 0.84 -11.87 -43.61
C LYS A 535 2.32 -11.50 -43.45
N GLU A 536 2.84 -10.61 -44.29
CA GLU A 536 4.21 -10.11 -44.20
C GLU A 536 4.49 -9.44 -42.84
N VAL A 537 3.56 -8.61 -42.34
CA VAL A 537 3.69 -7.99 -41.01
C VAL A 537 3.62 -9.04 -39.90
N TYR A 538 2.73 -10.04 -40.01
CA TYR A 538 2.64 -11.12 -39.04
C TYR A 538 3.95 -11.91 -38.92
N GLU A 539 4.52 -12.35 -40.05
CA GLU A 539 5.80 -13.04 -40.09
C GLU A 539 6.95 -12.16 -39.57
N SER A 540 6.97 -10.87 -39.96
CA SER A 540 8.01 -9.93 -39.54
C SER A 540 7.97 -9.60 -38.04
N VAL A 541 6.82 -9.71 -37.39
CA VAL A 541 6.66 -9.62 -35.93
C VAL A 541 6.98 -10.95 -35.24
N TYR A 542 6.52 -12.07 -35.79
CA TYR A 542 6.76 -13.41 -35.24
C TYR A 542 8.26 -13.76 -35.23
N ASN A 543 8.99 -13.45 -36.31
CA ASN A 543 10.42 -13.71 -36.40
C ASN A 543 11.19 -12.94 -35.32
N VAL A 544 10.93 -11.63 -35.16
CA VAL A 544 11.57 -10.84 -34.08
C VAL A 544 11.20 -11.35 -32.69
N LEU A 545 9.96 -11.79 -32.46
CA LEU A 545 9.56 -12.45 -31.22
C LEU A 545 10.34 -13.75 -30.97
N LYS A 546 10.60 -14.54 -32.01
CA LYS A 546 11.45 -15.73 -31.94
C LYS A 546 12.92 -15.38 -31.68
N ASP A 547 13.47 -14.38 -32.37
CA ASP A 547 14.86 -13.96 -32.21
C ASP A 547 15.13 -13.44 -30.78
N LEU A 548 14.17 -12.69 -30.21
CA LEU A 548 14.16 -12.28 -28.81
C LEU A 548 14.14 -13.49 -27.86
N PHE A 549 13.25 -14.46 -28.10
CA PHE A 549 13.18 -15.68 -27.30
C PHE A 549 14.49 -16.48 -27.35
N ASP A 550 15.04 -16.68 -28.54
CA ASP A 550 16.27 -17.44 -28.76
C ASP A 550 17.49 -16.74 -28.11
N GLU A 551 17.55 -15.39 -28.10
CA GLU A 551 18.59 -14.65 -27.35
C GLU A 551 18.51 -14.93 -25.84
N TYR A 552 17.33 -14.81 -25.24
CA TYR A 552 17.14 -15.01 -23.80
C TYR A 552 17.32 -16.50 -23.42
N ASN A 553 16.89 -17.43 -24.26
CA ASN A 553 17.07 -18.87 -24.06
C ASN A 553 18.58 -19.25 -24.04
N ARG A 554 19.38 -18.69 -24.96
CA ARG A 554 20.85 -18.84 -24.95
C ARG A 554 21.46 -18.28 -23.65
N ALA A 555 20.96 -17.15 -23.15
CA ALA A 555 21.46 -16.55 -21.91
C ALA A 555 21.15 -17.41 -20.67
N VAL A 556 19.92 -17.89 -20.53
CA VAL A 556 19.50 -18.80 -19.44
C VAL A 556 20.28 -20.11 -19.48
N THR A 557 20.46 -20.70 -20.67
CA THR A 557 21.20 -21.96 -20.85
C THR A 557 22.67 -21.82 -20.44
N ARG A 558 23.31 -20.68 -20.77
CA ARG A 558 24.70 -20.38 -20.35
C ARG A 558 24.85 -20.25 -18.83
N THR A 559 23.84 -19.74 -18.11
CA THR A 559 23.90 -19.65 -16.65
C THR A 559 23.72 -21.00 -15.95
N GLY A 560 23.08 -21.99 -16.59
CA GLY A 560 22.92 -23.34 -16.05
C GLY A 560 24.18 -24.22 -16.16
N THR A 561 25.02 -24.01 -17.18
CA THR A 561 26.20 -24.86 -17.45
C THR A 561 27.49 -24.38 -16.78
N ALA A 562 27.48 -23.21 -16.13
CA ALA A 562 28.66 -22.61 -15.49
C ALA A 562 29.17 -23.35 -14.22
N SER A 563 28.45 -24.37 -13.74
CA SER A 563 28.86 -25.25 -12.63
C SER A 563 29.62 -26.50 -13.09
N SER A 564 29.69 -26.79 -14.40
CA SER A 564 30.20 -28.07 -14.92
C SER A 564 31.03 -27.95 -16.20
N SER A 565 32.07 -27.10 -16.21
CA SER A 565 33.06 -27.10 -17.29
C SER A 565 34.41 -26.47 -16.90
N GLN A 566 35.34 -27.30 -16.42
CA GLN A 566 36.77 -27.13 -16.70
C GLN A 566 37.33 -28.42 -17.32
N SER A 567 38.36 -28.25 -18.16
CA SER A 567 39.13 -29.28 -18.87
C SER A 567 38.37 -30.32 -19.70
N SER A 568 38.41 -30.14 -21.03
CA SER A 568 38.62 -31.26 -21.96
C SER A 568 39.32 -30.77 -23.24
N GLN A 569 40.57 -31.20 -23.44
CA GLN A 569 41.28 -31.15 -24.72
C GLN A 569 41.92 -32.52 -24.99
N SER A 570 42.21 -32.79 -26.26
CA SER A 570 42.76 -34.06 -26.79
C SER A 570 41.80 -35.27 -26.81
N GLN A 571 42.17 -36.32 -27.56
CA GLN A 571 41.23 -37.30 -28.15
C GLN A 571 41.70 -38.77 -28.01
N ASN A 572 40.73 -39.67 -28.25
CA ASN A 572 40.83 -41.04 -28.79
C ASN A 572 41.20 -42.23 -27.87
N HIS A 573 40.28 -43.21 -27.87
CA HIS A 573 40.45 -44.67 -27.73
C HIS A 573 41.47 -45.22 -26.70
N SER A 574 41.06 -46.04 -25.73
CA SER A 574 40.50 -47.37 -26.01
C SER A 574 39.87 -48.06 -24.77
N ARG A 575 39.81 -49.41 -24.74
CA ARG A 575 38.90 -50.22 -23.91
C ARG A 575 39.34 -50.45 -22.45
N ASN A 576 38.33 -50.42 -21.58
CA ASN A 576 38.09 -51.27 -20.39
C ASN A 576 38.99 -51.22 -19.14
N ASN A 577 38.28 -51.20 -18.01
CA ASN A 577 38.58 -51.70 -16.67
C ASN A 577 39.50 -50.91 -15.71
N SER A 578 38.79 -50.31 -14.74
CA SER A 578 38.91 -50.48 -13.28
C SER A 578 39.88 -49.61 -12.49
N GLN A 579 39.37 -49.21 -11.30
CA GLN A 579 40.01 -48.43 -10.22
C GLN A 579 40.27 -46.94 -10.58
N ASP A 580 40.05 -45.97 -9.68
CA ASP A 580 39.54 -46.01 -8.29
C ASP A 580 38.82 -44.69 -7.92
N THR A 581 37.82 -44.76 -7.04
CA THR A 581 37.47 -43.71 -6.05
C THR A 581 36.61 -44.31 -4.94
N ASP A 582 36.89 -43.95 -3.68
CA ASP A 582 36.35 -44.64 -2.50
C ASP A 582 34.83 -44.52 -2.31
N LYS A 583 34.20 -45.68 -2.07
CA LYS A 583 32.99 -45.78 -1.26
C LYS A 583 33.34 -45.49 0.21
N MET A 584 32.37 -44.97 0.97
CA MET A 584 32.03 -45.68 2.22
C MET A 584 30.70 -46.37 2.00
N ASP A 585 30.61 -47.61 2.45
CA ASP A 585 29.68 -48.60 1.92
C ASP A 585 28.45 -48.77 2.79
N PHE A 586 27.30 -48.96 2.13
CA PHE A 586 26.19 -49.75 2.67
C PHE A 586 25.39 -50.34 1.50
N ASP A 587 26.04 -51.21 0.71
CA ASP A 587 25.36 -52.10 -0.23
C ASP A 587 24.24 -52.90 0.48
N VAL A 588 23.00 -52.59 0.12
CA VAL A 588 21.88 -53.53 0.22
C VAL A 588 21.50 -53.90 -1.21
N ASP A 589 22.04 -55.03 -1.67
CA ASP A 589 21.90 -55.51 -3.04
C ASP A 589 20.42 -55.78 -3.40
N GLY A 590 19.98 -55.25 -4.55
CA GLY A 590 18.67 -55.55 -5.14
C GLY A 590 17.54 -54.51 -5.00
N TYR A 591 17.75 -53.33 -4.41
CA TYR A 591 16.68 -52.30 -4.29
C TYR A 591 16.77 -51.18 -5.35
N GLU A 592 16.13 -51.39 -6.51
CA GLU A 592 15.98 -50.38 -7.55
C GLU A 592 14.69 -49.55 -7.31
N ARG A 593 14.85 -48.25 -7.02
CA ARG A 593 13.72 -47.36 -6.67
C ARG A 593 12.85 -47.08 -7.88
N MET A 594 11.61 -47.60 -7.87
CA MET A 594 10.65 -47.44 -8.97
C MET A 594 10.31 -45.98 -9.30
N ASP A 595 10.44 -45.05 -8.36
CA ASP A 595 10.30 -43.61 -8.58
C ASP A 595 11.49 -43.01 -9.37
N MET A 596 12.71 -43.50 -9.17
CA MET A 596 13.85 -43.15 -10.02
C MET A 596 13.72 -43.81 -11.39
N ALA A 597 13.44 -45.11 -11.46
CA ALA A 597 13.22 -45.83 -12.72
C ALA A 597 12.06 -45.24 -13.53
N TYR A 598 10.98 -44.79 -12.89
CA TYR A 598 9.87 -44.08 -13.55
C TYR A 598 10.28 -42.65 -13.95
N SER A 599 11.07 -41.92 -13.16
CA SER A 599 11.59 -40.61 -13.56
C SER A 599 12.57 -40.70 -14.74
N GLU A 600 13.36 -41.77 -14.82
CA GLU A 600 14.24 -42.11 -15.95
C GLU A 600 13.41 -42.51 -17.18
N MET A 601 12.49 -43.47 -17.03
CA MET A 601 11.57 -43.88 -18.09
C MET A 601 10.74 -42.70 -18.61
N VAL A 602 10.28 -41.77 -17.76
CA VAL A 602 9.56 -40.57 -18.20
C VAL A 602 10.46 -39.57 -18.94
N LYS A 603 11.78 -39.57 -18.72
CA LYS A 603 12.73 -38.82 -19.56
C LYS A 603 12.96 -39.51 -20.92
N GLU A 604 12.97 -40.85 -20.96
CA GLU A 604 13.21 -41.63 -22.18
C GLU A 604 11.96 -41.84 -23.07
N THR A 605 10.79 -41.99 -22.46
CA THR A 605 9.49 -42.24 -23.13
C THR A 605 8.53 -41.05 -23.03
N GLY A 606 8.97 -39.94 -22.44
CA GLY A 606 8.20 -38.70 -22.34
C GLY A 606 7.80 -38.18 -23.73
N PHE A 607 6.53 -37.78 -23.85
CA PHE A 607 5.89 -37.37 -25.10
C PHE A 607 6.73 -36.33 -25.86
N GLN A 608 7.25 -36.68 -27.05
CA GLN A 608 8.05 -35.77 -27.89
C GLN A 608 7.18 -34.69 -28.57
N ASP A 609 6.63 -33.76 -27.79
CA ASP A 609 6.22 -32.47 -28.32
C ASP A 609 7.44 -31.55 -28.34
N SER A 610 8.02 -31.35 -29.53
CA SER A 610 9.19 -30.49 -29.74
C SER A 610 8.89 -28.99 -29.68
N SER A 611 7.71 -28.60 -29.16
CA SER A 611 7.29 -27.20 -29.01
C SER A 611 8.23 -26.42 -28.09
N THR A 612 8.72 -25.28 -28.58
CA THR A 612 9.42 -24.30 -27.72
C THR A 612 8.47 -23.68 -26.68
N GLU A 613 9.02 -23.14 -25.59
CA GLU A 613 8.26 -22.40 -24.56
C GLU A 613 7.40 -21.26 -25.19
N LEU A 614 7.96 -20.56 -26.19
CA LEU A 614 7.27 -19.57 -27.01
C LEU A 614 6.05 -20.16 -27.75
N GLU A 615 6.22 -21.31 -28.39
CA GLU A 615 5.13 -21.99 -29.08
C GLU A 615 4.04 -22.47 -28.13
N LEU A 616 4.39 -23.00 -26.96
CA LEU A 616 3.41 -23.41 -25.94
C LEU A 616 2.56 -22.21 -25.50
N TYR A 617 3.20 -21.08 -25.15
CA TYR A 617 2.50 -19.85 -24.79
C TYR A 617 1.55 -19.37 -25.91
N LEU A 618 1.96 -19.42 -27.17
CA LEU A 618 1.16 -18.94 -28.32
C LEU A 618 0.06 -19.91 -28.76
N LYS A 619 0.30 -21.24 -28.69
CA LYS A 619 -0.68 -22.31 -29.00
C LYS A 619 -1.82 -22.28 -27.99
N GLU A 620 -1.52 -22.06 -26.71
CA GLU A 620 -2.51 -22.01 -25.63
C GLU A 620 -3.66 -21.03 -25.88
N LYS A 621 -4.80 -21.32 -25.21
CA LYS A 621 -5.97 -20.44 -25.20
C LYS A 621 -5.58 -19.05 -24.68
N ILE A 622 -6.30 -18.03 -25.14
CA ILE A 622 -6.18 -16.68 -24.57
C ILE A 622 -6.89 -16.64 -23.23
N GLU A 623 -6.37 -15.85 -22.30
CA GLU A 623 -7.05 -15.61 -21.03
C GLU A 623 -8.34 -14.81 -21.30
N ILE A 624 -9.49 -15.38 -20.91
CA ILE A 624 -10.77 -14.69 -21.02
C ILE A 624 -11.00 -13.95 -19.70
N PRO A 625 -11.15 -12.61 -19.69
CA PRO A 625 -11.54 -11.90 -18.49
C PRO A 625 -12.91 -12.39 -18.04
N LYS A 626 -12.96 -13.13 -16.93
CA LYS A 626 -14.21 -13.33 -16.19
C LYS A 626 -14.75 -11.93 -15.87
N ALA A 627 -15.96 -11.61 -16.33
CA ALA A 627 -16.53 -10.28 -16.23
C ALA A 627 -16.68 -9.89 -14.75
N ASN A 628 -15.74 -9.11 -14.22
CA ASN A 628 -15.63 -8.85 -12.79
C ASN A 628 -16.62 -7.74 -12.38
N PRO A 629 -17.61 -8.02 -11.51
CA PRO A 629 -18.59 -7.02 -11.06
C PRO A 629 -17.94 -5.80 -10.37
N LEU A 630 -16.72 -5.96 -9.84
CA LEU A 630 -15.97 -4.94 -9.12
C LEU A 630 -15.13 -4.02 -10.04
N GLY A 631 -15.10 -4.26 -11.35
CA GLY A 631 -14.41 -3.39 -12.32
C GLY A 631 -12.87 -3.38 -12.24
N ILE A 632 -12.27 -4.30 -11.48
CA ILE A 632 -10.81 -4.41 -11.30
C ILE A 632 -10.13 -4.77 -12.64
N GLN A 633 -9.10 -4.02 -13.04
CA GLN A 633 -8.33 -4.31 -14.26
C GLN A 633 -7.47 -5.58 -14.09
N PHE A 634 -7.34 -6.35 -15.16
CA PHE A 634 -6.46 -7.53 -15.23
C PHE A 634 -5.00 -7.14 -15.01
N ASP A 635 -4.33 -7.80 -14.07
CA ASP A 635 -2.91 -7.60 -13.78
C ASP A 635 -2.03 -8.56 -14.60
N VAL A 636 -1.44 -8.01 -15.67
CA VAL A 636 -0.51 -8.71 -16.55
C VAL A 636 0.77 -9.11 -15.80
N LEU A 637 1.25 -8.31 -14.84
CA LEU A 637 2.48 -8.63 -14.09
C LEU A 637 2.23 -9.73 -13.05
N GLY A 638 1.08 -9.69 -12.37
CA GLY A 638 0.60 -10.77 -11.51
C GLY A 638 0.47 -12.11 -12.25
N TRP A 639 -0.05 -12.10 -13.49
CA TRP A 639 -0.13 -13.32 -14.31
C TRP A 639 1.26 -13.87 -14.67
N TRP A 640 2.19 -13.03 -15.13
CA TRP A 640 3.56 -13.46 -15.46
C TRP A 640 4.35 -13.90 -14.22
N ARG A 641 4.08 -13.32 -13.04
CA ARG A 641 4.63 -13.78 -11.76
C ARG A 641 4.17 -15.19 -11.40
N ILE A 642 2.88 -15.49 -11.57
CA ILE A 642 2.32 -16.81 -11.26
C ILE A 642 2.82 -17.86 -12.25
N ASN A 643 2.95 -17.50 -13.53
CA ASN A 643 3.35 -18.43 -14.58
C ASN A 643 4.88 -18.49 -14.82
N SER A 644 5.73 -17.83 -14.03
CA SER A 644 7.18 -17.77 -14.30
C SER A 644 7.89 -19.13 -14.18
N ALA A 645 7.36 -20.06 -13.36
CA ALA A 645 7.86 -21.43 -13.29
C ALA A 645 7.51 -22.27 -14.53
N LYS A 646 6.39 -21.97 -15.19
CA LYS A 646 5.95 -22.59 -16.45
C LYS A 646 6.64 -21.98 -17.67
N TYR A 647 6.99 -20.71 -17.58
CA TYR A 647 7.58 -19.92 -18.66
C TYR A 647 8.86 -19.19 -18.19
N PRO A 648 9.97 -19.90 -17.92
CA PRO A 648 11.18 -19.31 -17.33
C PRO A 648 11.88 -18.29 -18.26
N VAL A 649 11.96 -18.55 -19.57
CA VAL A 649 12.63 -17.65 -20.51
C VAL A 649 11.73 -16.46 -20.85
N LEU A 650 10.46 -16.71 -21.17
CA LEU A 650 9.49 -15.67 -21.49
C LEU A 650 9.19 -14.78 -20.29
N SER A 651 9.11 -15.30 -19.06
CA SER A 651 8.89 -14.44 -17.89
C SER A 651 10.08 -13.50 -17.63
N THR A 652 11.30 -13.94 -17.92
CA THR A 652 12.50 -13.08 -17.91
C THR A 652 12.41 -11.99 -18.98
N LEU A 653 12.07 -12.37 -20.23
CA LEU A 653 11.83 -11.42 -21.33
C LEU A 653 10.66 -10.46 -21.03
N ALA A 654 9.61 -10.93 -20.34
CA ALA A 654 8.45 -10.13 -19.95
C ALA A 654 8.81 -9.01 -18.97
N LYS A 655 9.76 -9.23 -18.05
CA LYS A 655 10.22 -8.18 -17.13
C LYS A 655 10.87 -7.01 -17.86
N ASP A 656 11.71 -7.29 -18.85
CA ASP A 656 12.41 -6.24 -19.60
C ASP A 656 11.48 -5.60 -20.65
N LEU A 657 10.68 -6.41 -21.36
CA LEU A 657 9.71 -5.94 -22.37
C LEU A 657 8.56 -5.12 -21.77
N LEU A 658 8.00 -5.52 -20.63
CA LEU A 658 6.88 -4.79 -20.02
C LEU A 658 7.34 -3.56 -19.23
N ALA A 659 8.58 -3.52 -18.75
CA ALA A 659 9.16 -2.32 -18.12
C ALA A 659 9.24 -1.11 -19.05
N MET A 660 9.43 -1.37 -20.36
CA MET A 660 9.42 -0.39 -21.44
C MET A 660 8.32 0.67 -21.28
N GLN A 661 8.72 1.94 -21.15
CA GLN A 661 7.81 3.08 -21.10
C GLN A 661 7.67 3.70 -22.48
N VAL A 662 6.44 3.78 -23.02
CA VAL A 662 6.22 4.30 -24.39
C VAL A 662 6.26 5.83 -24.50
N SER A 663 6.67 6.54 -23.43
CA SER A 663 6.69 7.99 -23.36
C SER A 663 7.75 8.55 -22.41
N SER A 664 8.34 9.68 -22.78
CA SER A 664 9.23 10.50 -21.95
C SER A 664 8.53 11.22 -20.78
N VAL A 665 7.21 11.11 -20.63
CA VAL A 665 6.43 11.78 -19.56
C VAL A 665 6.93 11.45 -18.14
N ALA A 666 7.62 10.31 -17.95
CA ALA A 666 8.35 10.04 -16.71
C ALA A 666 9.41 11.12 -16.40
N SER A 667 10.25 11.46 -17.39
CA SER A 667 11.22 12.55 -17.31
C SER A 667 10.54 13.92 -17.35
N GLU A 668 9.47 14.14 -18.14
CA GLU A 668 8.72 15.41 -18.11
C GLU A 668 8.15 15.74 -16.71
N SER A 669 7.84 14.74 -15.89
CA SER A 669 7.33 14.96 -14.53
C SER A 669 8.37 15.63 -13.63
N ALA A 670 9.67 15.38 -13.85
CA ALA A 670 10.75 16.05 -13.13
C ALA A 670 10.79 17.56 -13.44
N PHE A 671 10.43 17.98 -14.65
CA PHE A 671 10.40 19.41 -15.00
C PHE A 671 9.34 20.20 -14.22
N SER A 672 8.28 19.53 -13.76
CA SER A 672 7.24 20.17 -12.94
C SER A 672 7.74 20.48 -11.52
N THR A 673 8.63 19.64 -10.98
CA THR A 673 9.40 19.90 -9.75
C THR A 673 10.51 20.91 -10.00
N SER A 674 11.30 20.77 -11.07
CA SER A 674 12.50 21.62 -11.29
C SER A 674 12.17 23.11 -11.40
N ASN A 675 11.00 23.48 -11.92
CA ASN A 675 10.51 24.86 -11.90
C ASN A 675 10.41 25.47 -10.49
N ARG A 676 10.18 24.67 -9.44
CA ARG A 676 10.14 25.10 -8.03
C ARG A 676 11.51 25.02 -7.35
N ILE A 677 12.45 24.26 -7.92
CA ILE A 677 13.84 24.16 -7.45
C ILE A 677 14.75 25.23 -8.07
N LEU A 678 14.46 25.65 -9.31
CA LEU A 678 15.17 26.70 -10.07
C LEU A 678 14.37 28.01 -10.18
N ASP A 679 13.40 28.20 -9.28
CA ASP A 679 12.70 29.46 -9.03
C ASP A 679 13.68 30.66 -8.89
N PRO A 680 13.30 31.90 -9.26
CA PRO A 680 14.15 33.10 -9.11
C PRO A 680 14.86 33.23 -7.76
N PHE A 681 14.20 32.89 -6.65
CA PHE A 681 14.76 32.94 -5.30
C PHE A 681 15.76 31.79 -4.97
N ARG A 682 16.00 30.88 -5.94
CA ARG A 682 16.88 29.71 -5.84
C ARG A 682 17.89 29.59 -6.99
N SER A 683 17.91 30.56 -7.90
CA SER A 683 18.76 30.61 -9.09
C SER A 683 20.28 30.42 -8.85
N CYS A 684 20.77 30.65 -7.63
CA CYS A 684 22.18 30.50 -7.26
C CYS A 684 22.63 29.06 -6.88
N LEU A 685 21.85 28.02 -7.21
CA LEU A 685 22.25 26.62 -6.99
C LEU A 685 23.21 26.14 -8.10
N THR A 686 24.27 25.40 -7.72
CA THR A 686 25.14 24.74 -8.70
C THR A 686 24.40 23.56 -9.36
N HIS A 687 24.74 23.24 -10.61
CA HIS A 687 24.11 22.12 -11.34
C HIS A 687 24.15 20.80 -10.57
N TYR A 688 25.26 20.51 -9.88
CA TYR A 688 25.39 19.35 -9.00
C TYR A 688 24.40 19.38 -7.83
N MET A 689 24.18 20.53 -7.18
CA MET A 689 23.19 20.64 -6.10
C MET A 689 21.75 20.51 -6.64
N VAL A 690 21.49 20.93 -7.88
CA VAL A 690 20.20 20.68 -8.55
C VAL A 690 20.01 19.18 -8.76
N GLU A 691 21.01 18.46 -9.29
CA GLU A 691 20.96 17.00 -9.45
C GLU A 691 20.72 16.28 -8.11
N VAL A 692 21.50 16.63 -7.08
CA VAL A 692 21.37 16.11 -5.71
C VAL A 692 19.93 16.28 -5.18
N LEU A 693 19.34 17.46 -5.32
CA LEU A 693 17.97 17.72 -4.85
C LEU A 693 16.92 16.97 -5.68
N MET A 694 16.96 17.09 -7.01
CA MET A 694 16.01 16.47 -7.94
C MET A 694 15.95 14.95 -7.78
N CYS A 695 17.11 14.30 -7.72
CA CYS A 695 17.20 12.85 -7.54
C CYS A 695 16.75 12.44 -6.13
N THR A 696 17.30 13.05 -5.08
CA THR A 696 16.96 12.65 -3.68
C THR A 696 15.48 12.86 -3.36
N GLU A 697 14.85 13.90 -3.92
CA GLU A 697 13.41 14.10 -3.81
C GLU A 697 12.63 12.98 -4.51
N GLN A 698 12.98 12.63 -5.75
CA GLN A 698 12.30 11.54 -6.48
C GLN A 698 12.44 10.20 -5.74
N TRP A 699 13.61 9.97 -5.13
CA TRP A 699 13.92 8.77 -4.35
C TRP A 699 13.10 8.70 -3.06
N LEU A 700 13.12 9.77 -2.24
CA LEU A 700 12.30 9.86 -1.02
C LEU A 700 10.80 9.80 -1.33
N LYS A 701 10.31 10.51 -2.36
CA LYS A 701 8.89 10.44 -2.78
C LYS A 701 8.51 9.06 -3.34
N CYS A 702 9.45 8.26 -3.83
CA CYS A 702 9.21 6.86 -4.17
C CYS A 702 9.20 5.97 -2.92
N GLU A 703 10.18 6.06 -2.03
CA GLU A 703 10.22 5.31 -0.76
C GLU A 703 8.96 5.55 0.09
N ILE A 704 8.53 6.80 0.23
CA ILE A 704 7.30 7.16 0.95
C ILE A 704 6.07 6.52 0.30
N ARG A 705 5.92 6.60 -1.04
CA ARG A 705 4.81 5.96 -1.77
C ARG A 705 4.84 4.43 -1.74
N ILE A 706 6.00 3.85 -1.50
CA ILE A 706 6.18 2.40 -1.33
C ILE A 706 5.68 2.01 0.07
N ASN A 707 6.05 2.76 1.11
CA ASN A 707 5.55 2.62 2.48
C ASN A 707 4.02 2.83 2.55
N GLU A 708 3.50 3.89 1.94
CA GLU A 708 2.05 4.21 1.85
C GLU A 708 1.22 3.11 1.17
N ARG A 709 1.86 2.21 0.40
CA ARG A 709 1.22 1.12 -0.35
C ARG A 709 1.52 -0.27 0.20
N GLY A 710 2.29 -0.38 1.29
CA GLY A 710 2.71 -1.69 1.84
C GLY A 710 3.60 -2.50 0.88
N VAL A 711 4.30 -1.84 -0.05
CA VAL A 711 5.21 -2.50 -1.01
C VAL A 711 6.61 -2.58 -0.39
N VAL A 712 7.40 -3.60 -0.74
CA VAL A 712 8.78 -3.75 -0.23
C VAL A 712 9.66 -2.57 -0.68
N THR A 713 10.35 -1.95 0.27
CA THR A 713 11.30 -0.83 0.02
C THR A 713 12.61 -1.31 -0.57
N CYS A 714 13.34 -0.42 -1.26
CA CYS A 714 14.69 -0.73 -1.76
C CYS A 714 15.64 -1.21 -0.66
N GLN A 715 15.46 -0.75 0.58
CA GLN A 715 16.30 -1.14 1.72
C GLN A 715 15.90 -2.50 2.31
N GLN A 716 14.60 -2.81 2.37
CA GLN A 716 14.13 -4.17 2.69
C GLN A 716 14.52 -5.16 1.59
N MET A 717 14.36 -4.83 0.30
CA MET A 717 14.78 -5.69 -0.81
C MET A 717 16.28 -6.02 -0.76
N LEU A 718 17.13 -5.07 -0.35
CA LEU A 718 18.55 -5.34 -0.13
C LEU A 718 18.78 -6.27 1.06
N ALA A 719 18.08 -6.06 2.18
CA ALA A 719 18.16 -6.95 3.35
C ALA A 719 17.61 -8.36 3.04
N ASP A 720 16.52 -8.49 2.28
CA ASP A 720 15.96 -9.76 1.82
C ASP A 720 16.91 -10.49 0.86
N LEU A 721 17.64 -9.74 0.01
CA LEU A 721 18.66 -10.29 -0.88
C LEU A 721 19.92 -10.71 -0.11
N GLU A 722 20.40 -9.91 0.84
CA GLU A 722 21.51 -10.28 1.74
C GLU A 722 21.13 -11.52 2.58
N LEU A 723 19.89 -11.58 3.08
CA LEU A 723 19.32 -12.74 3.77
C LEU A 723 19.20 -13.97 2.85
N GLN A 724 18.81 -13.80 1.58
CA GLN A 724 18.78 -14.90 0.60
C GLN A 724 20.19 -15.41 0.26
N ASP A 725 21.15 -14.51 0.10
CA ASP A 725 22.54 -14.84 -0.17
C ASP A 725 23.17 -15.57 1.03
N ASP A 726 22.79 -15.22 2.27
CA ASP A 726 23.22 -15.92 3.49
C ASP A 726 22.44 -17.23 3.73
N LEU A 727 21.15 -17.31 3.39
CA LEU A 727 20.39 -18.57 3.37
C LEU A 727 21.00 -19.57 2.38
N GLN A 728 21.45 -19.12 1.20
CA GLN A 728 22.18 -19.99 0.25
C GLN A 728 23.56 -20.46 0.78
N LYS A 729 24.15 -19.77 1.75
CA LYS A 729 25.35 -20.23 2.47
C LYS A 729 24.99 -21.24 3.57
N VAL A 730 23.90 -21.00 4.32
CA VAL A 730 23.40 -21.87 5.40
C VAL A 730 22.84 -23.21 4.90
N VAL A 731 22.18 -23.22 3.73
CA VAL A 731 21.65 -24.45 3.09
C VAL A 731 22.75 -25.47 2.74
N ARG A 732 24.03 -25.08 2.76
CA ARG A 732 25.18 -25.99 2.59
C ARG A 732 25.65 -26.67 3.89
N PHE A 733 25.00 -26.44 5.03
CA PHE A 733 25.53 -26.77 6.36
C PHE A 733 24.56 -27.49 7.32
N PHE A 734 23.51 -28.14 6.81
CA PHE A 734 22.70 -29.08 7.59
C PHE A 734 22.75 -30.49 6.98
N PRO A 735 23.18 -31.53 7.74
CA PRO A 735 23.02 -32.92 7.32
C PRO A 735 21.54 -33.32 7.41
N ALA A 736 21.15 -34.32 6.64
CA ALA A 736 19.80 -34.88 6.71
C ALA A 736 19.55 -35.51 8.09
N MET A 737 18.34 -35.30 8.63
CA MET A 737 17.80 -36.21 9.64
C MET A 737 17.20 -37.41 8.91
N GLU A 738 17.56 -38.61 9.35
CA GLU A 738 17.11 -39.86 8.77
C GLU A 738 15.62 -40.09 9.07
N ALA A 739 14.86 -40.52 8.07
CA ALA A 739 13.51 -41.01 8.29
C ALA A 739 13.58 -42.44 8.84
N MET A 740 12.93 -42.70 9.98
CA MET A 740 12.67 -44.07 10.42
C MET A 740 11.73 -44.77 9.43
N GLU A 741 11.98 -46.04 9.16
CA GLU A 741 11.03 -46.89 8.46
C GLU A 741 9.77 -47.07 9.32
N ILE A 742 8.59 -46.85 8.73
CA ILE A 742 7.29 -47.16 9.30
C ILE A 742 6.53 -47.99 8.27
N ASP A 743 5.99 -49.12 8.72
CA ASP A 743 5.19 -50.04 7.89
C ASP A 743 3.94 -49.35 7.31
N SER A 744 3.55 -49.78 6.11
CA SER A 744 2.42 -49.29 5.29
C SER A 744 1.25 -48.63 6.05
N GLU A 745 1.32 -47.32 6.26
CA GLU A 745 0.24 -46.53 6.87
C GLU A 745 -1.00 -46.44 5.97
N LYS A 746 -2.19 -46.38 6.58
CA LYS A 746 -3.45 -46.16 5.85
C LYS A 746 -3.58 -44.69 5.48
N ILE A 747 -3.68 -44.38 4.19
CA ILE A 747 -4.03 -43.03 3.74
C ILE A 747 -5.50 -42.76 4.10
N HIS A 748 -5.75 -41.91 5.10
CA HIS A 748 -7.09 -41.48 5.50
C HIS A 748 -7.63 -40.38 4.57
N GLU A 749 -8.68 -40.70 3.79
CA GLU A 749 -9.37 -39.71 2.95
C GLU A 749 -10.26 -38.78 3.79
N ARG A 750 -10.15 -37.46 3.56
CA ARG A 750 -10.86 -36.44 4.35
C ARG A 750 -12.32 -36.32 3.92
N LYS A 751 -13.24 -36.23 4.88
CA LYS A 751 -14.67 -36.03 4.58
C LYS A 751 -14.94 -34.65 3.99
N HIS A 752 -15.91 -34.57 3.09
CA HIS A 752 -16.38 -33.32 2.47
C HIS A 752 -17.79 -32.93 2.93
N SER A 753 -18.20 -31.69 2.68
CA SER A 753 -19.51 -31.14 3.03
C SER A 753 -19.91 -30.04 2.04
N ASP A 754 -21.20 -29.90 1.78
CA ASP A 754 -21.73 -28.84 0.92
C ASP A 754 -21.80 -27.51 1.68
N TYR A 755 -21.14 -26.48 1.16
CA TYR A 755 -21.02 -25.15 1.78
C TYR A 755 -21.76 -24.08 0.98
N ASN A 756 -22.59 -23.28 1.66
CA ASN A 756 -23.26 -22.11 1.08
C ASN A 756 -23.14 -20.89 2.01
N SER A 757 -22.57 -19.79 1.53
CA SER A 757 -22.47 -18.53 2.28
C SER A 757 -23.77 -17.72 2.21
N LEU A 758 -24.13 -17.05 3.30
CA LEU A 758 -25.32 -16.19 3.42
C LEU A 758 -24.95 -14.72 3.75
N ASP A 759 -23.69 -14.33 3.53
CA ASP A 759 -23.12 -13.04 3.96
C ASP A 759 -23.64 -11.80 3.19
N GLU A 760 -24.37 -11.95 2.07
CA GLU A 760 -24.88 -10.82 1.24
C GLU A 760 -25.71 -9.80 2.05
N ARG A 761 -26.37 -10.24 3.13
CA ARG A 761 -27.07 -9.38 4.10
C ARG A 761 -26.14 -8.40 4.83
N PHE A 762 -24.87 -8.75 5.01
CA PHE A 762 -23.84 -8.00 5.72
C PHE A 762 -22.88 -7.24 4.77
N GLU A 763 -22.87 -7.55 3.47
CA GLU A 763 -22.06 -6.82 2.49
C GLU A 763 -22.55 -5.38 2.24
N ILE A 764 -21.60 -4.44 2.11
CA ILE A 764 -21.84 -3.02 1.82
C ILE A 764 -21.34 -2.73 0.39
N GLN A 765 -22.20 -3.00 -0.60
CA GLN A 765 -21.82 -2.96 -2.02
C GLN A 765 -21.30 -1.59 -2.52
N LYS A 766 -21.71 -0.47 -1.90
CA LYS A 766 -21.28 0.90 -2.24
C LYS A 766 -21.26 1.80 -1.01
N GLU A 767 -20.09 2.07 -0.44
CA GLU A 767 -19.95 3.06 0.64
C GLU A 767 -20.35 4.47 0.14
N MET A 768 -21.43 5.02 0.68
CA MET A 768 -21.90 6.37 0.34
C MET A 768 -22.40 7.14 1.57
N TYR A 769 -21.49 7.66 2.39
CA TYR A 769 -21.77 8.58 3.51
C TYR A 769 -22.29 9.97 3.04
N ARG A 770 -23.40 9.99 2.28
CA ARG A 770 -24.00 11.18 1.65
C ARG A 770 -25.10 11.79 2.53
N GLY A 771 -24.79 12.03 3.80
CA GLY A 771 -25.73 12.64 4.76
C GLY A 771 -26.79 11.70 5.36
N GLN A 772 -26.53 10.39 5.37
CA GLN A 772 -27.35 9.39 6.07
C GLN A 772 -27.40 9.67 7.59
N GLN A 773 -28.49 9.25 8.26
CA GLN A 773 -28.68 9.44 9.71
C GLN A 773 -29.13 8.15 10.39
N TYR A 774 -28.63 7.92 11.60
CA TYR A 774 -28.97 6.77 12.45
C TYR A 774 -30.44 6.70 12.92
N SER A 775 -31.27 7.69 12.62
CA SER A 775 -32.72 7.61 12.82
C SER A 775 -33.38 6.53 11.96
N GLN A 776 -32.86 6.29 10.75
CA GLN A 776 -33.47 5.38 9.78
C GLN A 776 -33.37 3.90 10.18
N ILE A 777 -32.23 3.46 10.74
CA ILE A 777 -32.07 2.08 11.20
C ILE A 777 -33.02 1.74 12.37
N TYR A 778 -33.25 2.68 13.31
CA TYR A 778 -34.26 2.52 14.36
C TYR A 778 -35.68 2.47 13.80
N PHE A 779 -35.99 3.26 12.76
CA PHE A 779 -37.29 3.21 12.09
C PHE A 779 -37.53 1.85 11.41
N ALA A 780 -36.54 1.35 10.65
CA ALA A 780 -36.60 0.03 10.01
C ALA A 780 -36.76 -1.10 11.04
N ARG A 781 -35.94 -1.10 12.10
CA ARG A 781 -36.03 -2.06 13.22
C ARG A 781 -37.39 -2.05 13.89
N LEU A 782 -37.89 -0.86 14.25
CA LEU A 782 -39.21 -0.71 14.89
C LEU A 782 -40.35 -1.08 13.94
N HIS A 783 -40.24 -0.85 12.64
CA HIS A 783 -41.28 -1.23 11.67
C HIS A 783 -41.42 -2.76 11.56
N LEU A 784 -40.30 -3.47 11.39
CA LEU A 784 -40.27 -4.93 11.27
C LEU A 784 -40.67 -5.62 12.59
N MET A 785 -40.03 -5.27 13.70
CA MET A 785 -40.27 -5.91 15.00
C MET A 785 -41.67 -5.64 15.56
N ARG A 786 -42.25 -4.47 15.27
CA ARG A 786 -43.63 -4.14 15.66
C ARG A 786 -44.66 -4.95 14.87
N THR A 787 -44.40 -5.26 13.60
CA THR A 787 -45.29 -6.11 12.79
C THR A 787 -45.40 -7.51 13.39
N LEU A 788 -44.29 -8.07 13.90
CA LEU A 788 -44.27 -9.31 14.67
C LEU A 788 -44.97 -9.16 16.03
N LEU A 789 -44.63 -8.16 16.83
CA LEU A 789 -45.22 -7.99 18.16
C LEU A 789 -46.72 -7.67 18.13
N TYR A 790 -47.22 -7.04 17.06
CA TYR A 790 -48.65 -6.81 16.83
C TYR A 790 -49.42 -8.09 16.46
N SER A 791 -48.80 -9.10 15.83
CA SER A 791 -49.47 -10.39 15.59
C SER A 791 -49.46 -11.29 16.83
N LEU A 792 -48.47 -11.13 17.71
CA LEU A 792 -48.38 -11.86 18.99
C LEU A 792 -49.26 -11.24 20.10
N ALA A 793 -49.48 -9.92 20.11
CA ALA A 793 -50.21 -9.22 21.17
C ALA A 793 -51.65 -9.74 21.41
N PRO A 794 -52.49 -10.03 20.38
CA PRO A 794 -53.82 -10.62 20.58
C PRO A 794 -53.78 -11.99 21.24
N THR A 795 -52.77 -12.82 20.94
CA THR A 795 -52.58 -14.14 21.57
C THR A 795 -52.12 -14.03 23.02
N TRP A 796 -51.34 -13.00 23.34
CA TRP A 796 -50.81 -12.74 24.69
C TRP A 796 -51.84 -12.11 25.64
N LYS A 797 -52.63 -11.14 25.15
CA LYS A 797 -53.63 -10.38 25.93
C LYS A 797 -54.85 -10.01 25.04
N PRO A 798 -55.78 -10.95 24.78
CA PRO A 798 -56.86 -10.79 23.78
C PRO A 798 -57.82 -9.60 23.98
N HIS A 799 -57.90 -9.05 25.20
CA HIS A 799 -58.91 -8.07 25.59
C HIS A 799 -58.37 -6.63 25.74
N LEU A 800 -57.09 -6.40 25.46
CA LEU A 800 -56.46 -5.10 25.67
C LEU A 800 -56.12 -4.39 24.34
N PRO A 801 -56.38 -3.07 24.24
CA PRO A 801 -56.04 -2.32 23.04
C PRO A 801 -54.53 -2.15 22.91
N VAL A 802 -54.02 -2.21 21.68
CA VAL A 802 -52.65 -1.78 21.35
C VAL A 802 -52.68 -0.28 21.03
N CYS A 803 -52.02 0.51 21.87
CA CYS A 803 -52.00 1.97 21.80
C CYS A 803 -50.64 2.50 21.34
N LYS A 804 -50.63 3.72 20.80
CA LYS A 804 -49.42 4.54 20.65
C LYS A 804 -49.14 5.31 21.93
N VAL A 805 -47.91 5.77 22.14
CA VAL A 805 -47.51 6.53 23.34
C VAL A 805 -48.32 7.82 23.52
N LEU A 806 -48.61 8.57 22.45
CA LEU A 806 -49.51 9.74 22.50
C LEU A 806 -51.01 9.39 22.66
N GLY A 807 -51.37 8.11 22.56
CA GLY A 807 -52.74 7.60 22.73
C GLY A 807 -52.99 6.91 24.08
N LEU A 808 -52.12 7.15 25.07
CA LEU A 808 -52.29 6.67 26.43
C LEU A 808 -53.42 7.44 27.15
N GLU A 809 -54.15 6.74 28.01
CA GLU A 809 -55.19 7.31 28.87
C GLU A 809 -54.95 6.92 30.34
N LYS A 810 -55.01 7.92 31.23
CA LYS A 810 -54.72 7.77 32.67
C LYS A 810 -55.52 6.64 33.31
N GLY A 811 -54.80 5.69 33.90
CA GLY A 811 -55.36 4.54 34.60
C GLY A 811 -56.00 3.45 33.72
N LYS A 812 -56.07 3.60 32.39
CA LYS A 812 -56.51 2.52 31.49
C LYS A 812 -55.37 1.54 31.21
N GLU A 813 -55.69 0.26 31.19
CA GLU A 813 -54.76 -0.81 30.80
C GLU A 813 -54.72 -0.96 29.28
N CYS A 814 -53.50 -1.01 28.73
CA CYS A 814 -53.26 -1.17 27.31
C CYS A 814 -51.90 -1.85 27.05
N ILE A 815 -51.67 -2.18 25.79
CA ILE A 815 -50.37 -2.64 25.28
C ILE A 815 -49.73 -1.49 24.51
N ILE A 816 -48.45 -1.19 24.76
CA ILE A 816 -47.65 -0.28 23.94
C ILE A 816 -46.45 -1.02 23.35
N VAL A 817 -46.06 -0.69 22.11
CA VAL A 817 -44.95 -1.35 21.41
C VAL A 817 -43.98 -0.30 20.88
N GLY A 818 -42.71 -0.43 21.25
CA GLY A 818 -41.70 0.57 20.95
C GLY A 818 -40.28 0.07 21.18
N THR A 819 -39.32 0.94 20.87
CA THR A 819 -37.90 0.72 21.12
C THR A 819 -37.57 1.19 22.53
N LEU A 820 -36.88 0.37 23.32
CA LEU A 820 -36.34 0.78 24.61
C LEU A 820 -35.16 1.73 24.43
N PHE A 821 -35.11 2.76 25.25
CA PHE A 821 -33.97 3.64 25.45
C PHE A 821 -33.60 3.64 26.93
N LYS A 822 -32.43 3.11 27.28
CA LYS A 822 -31.86 3.18 28.63
C LYS A 822 -31.16 4.52 28.80
N HIS A 823 -31.74 5.41 29.60
CA HIS A 823 -31.07 6.62 30.05
C HIS A 823 -30.07 6.23 31.14
N MET A 824 -28.78 6.30 30.81
CA MET A 824 -27.69 5.79 31.64
C MET A 824 -26.87 6.94 32.24
N LYS A 825 -26.75 6.97 33.58
CA LYS A 825 -26.13 8.09 34.30
C LYS A 825 -24.61 8.19 34.09
N LEU A 826 -23.94 7.07 33.80
CA LEU A 826 -22.49 7.01 33.56
C LEU A 826 -22.12 6.89 32.07
N LYS A 827 -23.07 7.01 31.12
CA LYS A 827 -22.74 6.86 29.69
C LYS A 827 -21.69 7.92 29.27
N PRO A 828 -20.59 7.53 28.59
CA PRO A 828 -19.64 8.49 28.06
C PRO A 828 -20.32 9.38 27.02
N CYS A 829 -20.07 10.68 27.13
CA CYS A 829 -20.64 11.72 26.27
C CYS A 829 -19.49 12.40 25.52
N VAL A 830 -19.47 12.29 24.19
CA VAL A 830 -18.39 12.87 23.37
C VAL A 830 -18.36 14.40 23.46
N LEU A 831 -19.51 15.06 23.71
CA LEU A 831 -19.56 16.50 23.95
C LEU A 831 -18.95 16.88 25.31
N ASP A 832 -19.16 16.05 26.34
CA ASP A 832 -18.49 16.20 27.63
C ASP A 832 -16.98 16.02 27.48
N GLU A 833 -16.53 14.96 26.80
CA GLU A 833 -15.10 14.69 26.54
C GLU A 833 -14.46 15.87 25.81
N TYR A 834 -15.06 16.33 24.71
CA TYR A 834 -14.61 17.50 23.94
C TYR A 834 -14.59 18.80 24.77
N SER A 835 -15.57 19.00 25.65
CA SER A 835 -15.56 20.15 26.58
C SER A 835 -14.47 20.04 27.66
N LYS A 836 -14.11 18.81 28.04
CA LYS A 836 -13.16 18.48 29.12
C LYS A 836 -11.71 18.36 28.64
N GLU A 837 -11.41 18.48 27.34
CA GLU A 837 -10.02 18.54 26.82
C GLU A 837 -9.18 19.71 27.37
N ARG A 838 -9.81 20.67 28.08
CA ARG A 838 -9.10 21.69 28.89
C ARG A 838 -8.66 21.20 30.28
N SER A 839 -8.93 19.95 30.65
CA SER A 839 -8.67 19.37 31.97
C SER A 839 -7.82 18.10 31.84
N VAL A 840 -6.65 18.09 32.48
CA VAL A 840 -5.62 17.04 32.28
C VAL A 840 -5.91 15.82 33.17
N THR A 841 -6.97 15.07 32.87
CA THR A 841 -7.30 13.82 33.56
C THR A 841 -7.97 12.84 32.59
N PRO A 842 -7.28 11.75 32.19
CA PRO A 842 -7.93 10.71 31.39
C PRO A 842 -8.97 10.00 32.26
N LEU A 843 -10.23 10.02 31.83
CA LEU A 843 -11.27 9.22 32.46
C LEU A 843 -10.95 7.74 32.23
N VAL A 844 -10.69 7.01 33.31
CA VAL A 844 -10.59 5.54 33.27
C VAL A 844 -11.93 5.03 32.75
N LYS A 845 -11.93 4.33 31.61
CA LYS A 845 -13.15 3.70 31.08
C LYS A 845 -13.58 2.60 32.07
N PRO A 846 -14.75 2.72 32.72
CA PRO A 846 -15.27 1.65 33.56
C PRO A 846 -15.47 0.37 32.74
N HIS A 847 -15.27 -0.78 33.38
CA HIS A 847 -15.66 -2.07 32.80
C HIS A 847 -17.19 -2.23 32.71
N ASN A 848 -17.94 -1.41 33.46
CA ASN A 848 -19.40 -1.41 33.55
C ASN A 848 -19.89 0.05 33.71
N PHE A 849 -20.84 0.49 32.89
CA PHE A 849 -21.42 1.84 32.90
C PHE A 849 -22.83 1.90 33.53
N MET A 850 -23.31 0.82 34.15
CA MET A 850 -24.60 0.80 34.83
C MET A 850 -24.58 1.60 36.14
N HIS A 851 -25.68 2.28 36.46
CA HIS A 851 -25.91 2.95 37.74
C HIS A 851 -27.29 2.58 38.31
N PRO A 852 -27.49 2.50 39.64
CA PRO A 852 -28.82 2.38 40.27
C PRO A 852 -29.85 3.48 39.94
N ASP A 853 -29.48 4.50 39.17
CA ASP A 853 -30.37 5.61 38.76
C ASP A 853 -30.77 5.49 37.26
N ASP A 854 -30.20 4.49 36.57
CA ASP A 854 -30.50 4.22 35.17
C ASP A 854 -31.98 3.87 35.02
N ASN A 855 -32.63 4.44 34.02
CA ASN A 855 -34.07 4.27 33.81
C ASN A 855 -34.38 3.98 32.34
N LEU A 856 -35.47 3.26 32.11
CA LEU A 856 -35.93 2.87 30.79
C LEU A 856 -37.03 3.81 30.33
N ILE A 857 -36.94 4.22 29.06
CA ILE A 857 -37.94 4.99 28.33
C ILE A 857 -38.36 4.12 27.14
N LEU A 858 -39.65 4.02 26.85
CA LEU A 858 -40.13 3.47 25.59
C LEU A 858 -40.33 4.61 24.59
N GLU A 859 -39.82 4.43 23.37
CA GLU A 859 -39.96 5.35 22.25
C GLU A 859 -40.73 4.66 21.11
N ASP A 860 -41.80 5.30 20.64
CA ASP A 860 -42.51 4.93 19.41
C ASP A 860 -42.50 6.08 18.39
N GLU A 861 -43.17 5.90 17.27
CA GLU A 861 -43.28 6.93 16.21
C GLU A 861 -44.15 8.15 16.58
N SER A 862 -44.74 8.16 17.77
CA SER A 862 -45.58 9.26 18.28
C SER A 862 -44.91 10.03 19.43
N GLY A 863 -44.14 9.36 20.28
CA GLY A 863 -43.48 10.00 21.41
C GLY A 863 -42.68 9.06 22.32
N ARG A 864 -42.39 9.54 23.52
CA ARG A 864 -41.59 8.85 24.54
C ARG A 864 -42.34 8.83 25.87
N VAL A 865 -42.30 7.69 26.56
CA VAL A 865 -42.83 7.55 27.93
C VAL A 865 -41.81 6.86 28.83
N LYS A 866 -41.59 7.40 30.03
CA LYS A 866 -40.71 6.79 31.03
C LYS A 866 -41.42 5.60 31.67
N LEU A 867 -40.69 4.50 31.85
CA LEU A 867 -41.22 3.26 32.40
C LEU A 867 -41.02 3.20 33.91
N ALA A 868 -42.00 2.64 34.61
CA ALA A 868 -42.02 2.41 36.05
C ALA A 868 -42.50 0.98 36.37
N GLY A 869 -42.30 0.54 37.61
CA GLY A 869 -42.58 -0.83 38.05
C GLY A 869 -41.36 -1.75 37.96
N SER A 870 -41.51 -3.00 38.40
CA SER A 870 -40.42 -4.00 38.49
C SER A 870 -40.37 -5.00 37.33
N ALA A 871 -41.31 -4.93 36.38
CA ALA A 871 -41.42 -5.89 35.27
C ALA A 871 -40.29 -5.77 34.22
N LEU A 872 -39.68 -4.59 34.07
CA LEU A 872 -38.37 -4.44 33.43
C LEU A 872 -37.36 -3.97 34.47
N SER A 873 -36.23 -4.67 34.57
CA SER A 873 -35.05 -4.14 35.24
C SER A 873 -34.21 -3.34 34.23
N PRO A 874 -33.84 -2.07 34.53
CA PRO A 874 -32.82 -1.34 33.79
C PRO A 874 -31.46 -2.05 33.79
N ALA A 875 -31.17 -2.95 34.73
CA ALA A 875 -29.96 -3.77 34.69
C ALA A 875 -30.00 -4.85 33.60
N ILE A 876 -31.18 -5.31 33.16
CA ILE A 876 -31.30 -6.37 32.14
C ILE A 876 -31.40 -5.78 30.74
N TYR A 877 -32.27 -4.79 30.52
CA TYR A 877 -32.56 -4.26 29.20
C TYR A 877 -31.62 -3.13 28.77
N VAL A 878 -31.36 -3.03 27.46
CA VAL A 878 -30.49 -2.02 26.85
C VAL A 878 -31.21 -1.19 25.80
N THR A 879 -30.64 -0.04 25.42
CA THR A 879 -31.13 0.77 24.30
C THR A 879 -31.12 -0.04 23.00
N GLY A 880 -32.21 0.07 22.23
CA GLY A 880 -32.33 -0.49 20.88
C GLY A 880 -33.04 -1.86 20.78
N VAL A 881 -33.44 -2.46 21.91
CA VAL A 881 -34.34 -3.64 21.94
C VAL A 881 -35.78 -3.16 21.70
N VAL A 882 -36.56 -3.89 20.91
CA VAL A 882 -37.99 -3.61 20.66
C VAL A 882 -38.85 -4.62 21.43
N VAL A 883 -39.83 -4.13 22.20
CA VAL A 883 -40.69 -4.95 23.08
C VAL A 883 -42.14 -4.48 23.04
N ALA A 884 -43.06 -5.37 23.43
CA ALA A 884 -44.44 -5.03 23.73
C ALA A 884 -44.67 -5.04 25.25
N LEU A 885 -45.23 -3.98 25.81
CA LEU A 885 -45.40 -3.78 27.24
C LEU A 885 -46.88 -3.70 27.61
N HIS A 886 -47.30 -4.50 28.58
CA HIS A 886 -48.62 -4.38 29.20
C HIS A 886 -48.52 -3.56 30.49
N GLY A 887 -49.39 -2.56 30.62
CA GLY A 887 -49.40 -1.66 31.76
C GLY A 887 -50.42 -0.54 31.64
N LYS A 888 -50.26 0.51 32.45
CA LYS A 888 -51.15 1.68 32.50
C LYS A 888 -50.40 2.98 32.82
N GLU A 889 -50.90 4.11 32.32
CA GLU A 889 -50.33 5.44 32.65
C GLU A 889 -50.65 5.83 34.11
N THR A 890 -49.62 6.25 34.83
CA THR A 890 -49.69 6.72 36.23
C THR A 890 -50.03 8.21 36.31
N ASN A 891 -50.41 8.67 37.51
CA ASN A 891 -50.62 10.09 37.79
C ASN A 891 -49.39 10.99 37.55
N ALA A 892 -48.19 10.41 37.47
CA ALA A 892 -46.93 11.11 37.20
C ALA A 892 -46.58 11.23 35.70
N GLY A 893 -47.37 10.63 34.79
CA GLY A 893 -47.04 10.53 33.37
C GLY A 893 -46.01 9.46 33.03
N GLU A 894 -45.67 8.58 33.99
CA GLU A 894 -44.88 7.37 33.77
C GLU A 894 -45.81 6.20 33.43
N PHE A 895 -45.37 5.26 32.58
CA PHE A 895 -46.12 4.04 32.28
C PHE A 895 -45.68 2.92 33.22
N PHE A 896 -46.58 2.46 34.09
CA PHE A 896 -46.31 1.37 35.01
C PHE A 896 -46.47 0.04 34.28
N VAL A 897 -45.35 -0.68 34.11
CA VAL A 897 -45.30 -1.96 33.38
C VAL A 897 -45.56 -3.10 34.35
N GLU A 898 -46.51 -3.96 33.99
CA GLU A 898 -46.85 -5.17 34.75
C GLU A 898 -46.28 -6.43 34.08
N TYR A 899 -46.28 -6.48 32.75
CA TYR A 899 -45.78 -7.63 31.99
C TYR A 899 -45.09 -7.19 30.69
N VAL A 900 -44.14 -8.02 30.23
CA VAL A 900 -43.31 -7.80 29.04
C VAL A 900 -43.54 -8.94 28.06
N LEU A 901 -43.63 -8.63 26.78
CA LEU A 901 -43.60 -9.57 25.66
C LEU A 901 -42.39 -9.25 24.78
N GLU A 902 -41.43 -10.17 24.78
CA GLU A 902 -40.30 -10.19 23.86
C GLU A 902 -40.68 -10.91 22.55
N ALA A 903 -39.86 -10.75 21.51
CA ALA A 903 -40.11 -11.35 20.19
C ALA A 903 -39.98 -12.89 20.16
N GLY A 904 -39.34 -13.50 21.17
CA GLY A 904 -39.09 -14.93 21.24
C GLY A 904 -38.12 -15.43 20.16
N LEU A 905 -37.86 -16.74 20.14
CA LEU A 905 -37.00 -17.33 19.12
C LEU A 905 -37.64 -17.23 17.72
N PRO A 906 -36.85 -16.97 16.66
CA PRO A 906 -37.35 -17.01 15.29
C PRO A 906 -37.69 -18.43 14.83
N PRO A 907 -38.49 -18.59 13.75
CA PRO A 907 -38.72 -19.90 13.13
C PRO A 907 -37.39 -20.51 12.67
N GLN A 908 -37.22 -21.81 12.87
CA GLN A 908 -36.03 -22.55 12.43
C GLN A 908 -36.33 -23.28 11.12
N ILE A 909 -35.31 -23.47 10.27
CA ILE A 909 -35.39 -24.41 9.15
C ILE A 909 -35.39 -25.84 9.69
N GLU A 910 -36.02 -26.79 8.98
CA GLU A 910 -35.95 -28.19 9.39
C GLU A 910 -34.52 -28.74 9.22
N ARG A 911 -34.10 -29.56 10.18
CA ARG A 911 -32.78 -30.17 10.21
C ARG A 911 -32.77 -31.47 9.39
N PRO A 912 -31.75 -31.73 8.56
CA PRO A 912 -31.60 -33.02 7.88
C PRO A 912 -31.63 -34.19 8.87
N ILE A 913 -32.42 -35.21 8.56
CA ILE A 913 -32.65 -36.38 9.42
C ILE A 913 -31.56 -37.45 9.17
N ASP A 914 -31.01 -37.50 7.95
CA ASP A 914 -30.19 -38.62 7.44
C ASP A 914 -28.67 -38.37 7.43
N LEU A 915 -28.15 -37.49 8.31
CA LEU A 915 -26.70 -37.37 8.52
C LEU A 915 -26.19 -38.64 9.23
N GLN A 916 -25.74 -39.64 8.47
CA GLN A 916 -25.22 -40.89 9.04
C GLN A 916 -23.77 -40.76 9.52
N ASP A 917 -22.96 -39.97 8.81
CA ASP A 917 -21.56 -39.71 9.12
C ASP A 917 -21.37 -38.64 10.20
N ASP A 918 -20.44 -38.88 11.12
CA ASP A 918 -19.83 -37.81 11.91
C ASP A 918 -18.89 -36.96 11.04
N LYS A 919 -19.07 -35.64 11.16
CA LYS A 919 -18.32 -34.57 10.49
C LYS A 919 -18.18 -33.40 11.47
N TYR A 920 -17.02 -32.76 11.52
CA TYR A 920 -16.69 -31.73 12.51
C TYR A 920 -16.32 -30.39 11.88
N VAL A 921 -16.85 -29.31 12.46
CA VAL A 921 -16.45 -27.93 12.16
C VAL A 921 -15.63 -27.40 13.34
N VAL A 922 -14.39 -26.99 13.11
CA VAL A 922 -13.54 -26.41 14.17
C VAL A 922 -13.73 -24.90 14.23
N LEU A 923 -14.20 -24.40 15.36
CA LEU A 923 -14.37 -22.98 15.66
C LEU A 923 -13.21 -22.48 16.52
N LEU A 924 -12.60 -21.38 16.07
CA LEU A 924 -11.42 -20.74 16.64
C LEU A 924 -11.67 -19.23 16.77
N SER A 925 -11.02 -18.54 17.71
CA SER A 925 -11.05 -17.08 17.79
C SER A 925 -9.86 -16.55 18.60
N GLY A 926 -9.52 -15.26 18.46
CA GLY A 926 -8.50 -14.65 19.32
C GLY A 926 -7.14 -15.35 19.22
N LEU A 927 -6.64 -15.55 17.99
CA LEU A 927 -5.24 -15.97 17.78
C LEU A 927 -4.27 -14.86 18.20
N CYS A 928 -4.67 -13.59 18.02
CA CYS A 928 -3.92 -12.40 18.40
C CYS A 928 -2.42 -12.47 18.05
N ILE A 929 -2.09 -12.96 16.85
CA ILE A 929 -0.68 -13.07 16.41
C ILE A 929 -0.04 -11.69 16.46
N GLY A 930 1.22 -11.60 16.92
CA GLY A 930 1.89 -10.34 17.28
C GLY A 930 1.66 -9.87 18.73
N SER A 931 0.69 -10.44 19.47
CA SER A 931 0.55 -10.22 20.91
C SER A 931 1.60 -11.00 21.71
N LYS A 932 1.87 -10.58 22.96
CA LYS A 932 2.74 -11.32 23.89
C LYS A 932 2.11 -12.62 24.43
N SER A 933 0.81 -12.81 24.23
CA SER A 933 0.04 -14.00 24.61
C SER A 933 0.04 -15.06 23.52
N ALA A 934 0.23 -14.69 22.24
CA ALA A 934 0.30 -15.66 21.16
C ALA A 934 1.52 -16.58 21.31
N ASN A 935 1.29 -17.89 21.27
CA ASN A 935 2.30 -18.93 21.32
C ASN A 935 2.33 -19.67 19.97
N PRO A 936 3.32 -19.40 19.09
CA PRO A 936 3.37 -19.99 17.75
C PRO A 936 3.39 -21.52 17.75
N LEU A 937 4.06 -22.16 18.71
CA LEU A 937 4.11 -23.62 18.83
C LEU A 937 2.75 -24.20 19.20
N GLN A 938 1.99 -23.54 20.07
CA GLN A 938 0.62 -23.93 20.42
C GLN A 938 -0.32 -23.86 19.22
N PHE A 939 -0.12 -22.90 18.31
CA PHE A 939 -0.89 -22.80 17.06
C PHE A 939 -0.40 -23.81 16.02
N GLN A 940 0.90 -24.12 15.93
CA GLN A 940 1.41 -25.17 15.05
C GLN A 940 0.84 -26.54 15.42
N LEU A 941 0.79 -26.90 16.72
CA LEU A 941 0.15 -28.15 17.17
C LEU A 941 -1.33 -28.26 16.75
N LEU A 942 -2.07 -27.14 16.71
CA LEU A 942 -3.44 -27.10 16.17
C LEU A 942 -3.46 -27.33 14.65
N VAL A 943 -2.53 -26.71 13.90
CA VAL A 943 -2.40 -26.90 12.44
C VAL A 943 -2.04 -28.35 12.11
N ASP A 944 -1.05 -28.92 12.80
CA ASP A 944 -0.58 -30.29 12.59
C ASP A 944 -1.72 -31.30 12.88
N HIS A 945 -2.46 -31.12 13.97
CA HIS A 945 -3.63 -31.94 14.29
C HIS A 945 -4.78 -31.78 13.28
N ILE A 946 -5.13 -30.54 12.87
CA ILE A 946 -6.18 -30.33 11.86
C ILE A 946 -5.81 -30.97 10.51
N THR A 947 -4.54 -30.83 10.10
CA THR A 947 -4.06 -31.32 8.80
C THR A 947 -3.84 -32.84 8.78
N GLY A 948 -3.52 -33.45 9.92
CA GLY A 948 -3.28 -34.89 10.08
C GLY A 948 -1.80 -35.28 10.23
N HIS A 949 -0.91 -34.34 10.54
CA HIS A 949 0.51 -34.57 10.79
C HIS A 949 0.85 -34.89 12.26
N LEU A 950 -0.14 -34.81 13.16
CA LEU A 950 0.00 -35.08 14.59
C LEU A 950 -1.04 -36.11 15.05
N GLY A 951 -0.57 -37.15 15.72
CA GLY A 951 -1.40 -38.22 16.29
C GLY A 951 -1.15 -39.60 15.65
N ASP A 952 -1.76 -40.64 16.23
CA ASP A 952 -1.77 -42.01 15.70
C ASP A 952 -2.89 -42.23 14.66
N GLU A 953 -3.08 -43.47 14.16
CA GLU A 953 -4.16 -43.77 13.20
C GLU A 953 -5.57 -43.37 13.70
N GLU A 954 -5.82 -43.36 15.02
CA GLU A 954 -7.14 -42.98 15.56
C GLU A 954 -7.28 -41.45 15.60
N GLU A 955 -6.26 -40.71 16.07
CA GLU A 955 -6.27 -39.25 16.03
C GLU A 955 -6.25 -38.70 14.60
N GLN A 956 -5.49 -39.30 13.67
CA GLN A 956 -5.53 -38.96 12.25
C GLN A 956 -6.90 -39.30 11.62
N GLY A 957 -7.49 -40.43 12.00
CA GLY A 957 -8.85 -40.83 11.60
C GLY A 957 -9.94 -39.89 12.13
N LEU A 958 -9.73 -39.21 13.25
CA LEU A 958 -10.57 -38.12 13.75
C LEU A 958 -10.29 -36.81 13.01
N ALA A 959 -9.02 -36.47 12.77
CA ALA A 959 -8.63 -35.28 12.01
C ALA A 959 -9.23 -35.27 10.60
N ALA A 960 -9.28 -36.44 9.92
CA ALA A 960 -9.92 -36.62 8.61
C ALA A 960 -11.45 -36.37 8.61
N GLN A 961 -12.09 -36.32 9.77
CA GLN A 961 -13.52 -35.98 9.91
C GLN A 961 -13.73 -34.46 10.10
N ILE A 962 -12.67 -33.67 10.24
CA ILE A 962 -12.74 -32.20 10.23
C ILE A 962 -12.91 -31.73 8.78
N VAL A 963 -14.08 -31.16 8.50
CA VAL A 963 -14.49 -30.76 7.13
C VAL A 963 -14.28 -29.26 6.87
N HIS A 964 -14.31 -28.44 7.93
CA HIS A 964 -14.30 -26.99 7.83
C HIS A 964 -13.75 -26.32 9.10
N VAL A 965 -13.08 -25.17 8.95
CA VAL A 965 -12.51 -24.37 10.04
C VAL A 965 -13.02 -22.94 9.96
N VAL A 966 -13.39 -22.33 11.09
CA VAL A 966 -13.85 -20.93 11.16
C VAL A 966 -13.04 -20.16 12.19
N ILE A 967 -12.44 -19.05 11.78
CA ILE A 967 -11.64 -18.17 12.65
C ILE A 967 -12.42 -16.87 12.90
N ALA A 968 -13.08 -16.79 14.06
CA ALA A 968 -14.01 -15.73 14.45
C ALA A 968 -13.31 -14.46 15.01
N GLY A 969 -12.36 -13.92 14.25
CA GLY A 969 -11.75 -12.60 14.47
C GLY A 969 -10.78 -12.44 15.65
N ASN A 970 -10.11 -11.28 15.66
CA ASN A 970 -8.86 -10.99 16.36
C ASN A 970 -7.78 -12.02 16.02
N SER A 971 -7.53 -12.17 14.72
CA SER A 971 -6.52 -13.08 14.19
C SER A 971 -5.10 -12.51 14.39
N VAL A 972 -4.96 -11.18 14.30
CA VAL A 972 -3.75 -10.41 14.65
C VAL A 972 -4.01 -9.39 15.75
N GLU A 973 -2.97 -8.97 16.47
CA GLU A 973 -3.00 -7.78 17.32
C GLU A 973 -1.80 -6.85 17.03
N PHE A 974 -2.10 -5.64 16.58
CA PHE A 974 -1.09 -4.60 16.33
C PHE A 974 -0.82 -3.76 17.59
N PRO A 975 0.44 -3.40 17.89
CA PRO A 975 0.76 -2.51 19.01
C PRO A 975 0.02 -1.16 18.92
N ARG A 976 -0.90 -0.89 19.86
CA ARG A 976 -1.83 0.27 19.82
C ARG A 976 -1.19 1.67 19.71
N LYS A 977 0.12 1.81 19.92
CA LYS A 977 0.86 3.06 19.70
C LYS A 977 0.95 3.45 18.21
N LEU A 978 0.83 2.48 17.30
CA LEU A 978 1.15 2.63 15.88
C LEU A 978 -0.04 3.16 15.05
N ILE A 979 -1.26 3.09 15.58
CA ILE A 979 -2.51 3.33 14.82
C ILE A 979 -2.93 4.81 14.80
N ASN A 980 -2.42 5.65 15.72
CA ASN A 980 -2.86 7.03 15.91
C ASN A 980 -2.30 8.05 14.89
N GLY A 981 -2.09 7.66 13.64
CA GLY A 981 -1.76 8.57 12.53
C GLY A 981 -0.44 9.36 12.67
N GLN A 982 0.52 8.84 13.44
CA GLN A 982 1.87 9.42 13.53
C GLN A 982 2.79 8.76 12.48
N ASN A 983 3.79 9.51 12.00
CA ASN A 983 4.79 8.97 11.08
C ASN A 983 5.63 7.89 11.79
N LEU A 984 5.46 6.65 11.35
CA LEU A 984 6.11 5.45 11.88
C LEU A 984 7.58 5.37 11.43
N ALA A 985 8.47 4.93 12.31
CA ALA A 985 9.83 4.59 11.89
C ALA A 985 9.85 3.28 11.09
N SER A 986 10.83 3.09 10.22
CA SER A 986 10.96 1.87 9.40
C SER A 986 11.06 0.58 10.23
N LYS A 987 11.58 0.66 11.46
CA LYS A 987 11.63 -0.48 12.40
C LYS A 987 10.27 -0.80 13.05
N ASP A 988 9.38 0.18 13.13
CA ASP A 988 8.01 -0.04 13.65
C ASP A 988 7.08 -0.62 12.57
N GLN A 989 7.39 -0.40 11.29
CA GLN A 989 6.62 -0.93 10.17
C GLN A 989 6.73 -2.45 10.01
N SER A 990 7.85 -3.08 10.37
CA SER A 990 7.97 -4.54 10.28
C SER A 990 7.03 -5.22 11.29
N THR A 991 6.90 -4.67 12.50
CA THR A 991 5.96 -5.14 13.54
C THR A 991 4.47 -4.97 13.20
N LEU A 992 4.14 -4.32 12.07
CA LEU A 992 2.78 -4.28 11.51
C LEU A 992 2.54 -5.34 10.43
N TYR A 993 3.59 -5.89 9.83
CA TYR A 993 3.49 -6.90 8.75
C TYR A 993 3.83 -8.31 9.22
N GLU A 994 4.80 -8.46 10.12
CA GLU A 994 5.21 -9.75 10.71
C GLU A 994 4.01 -10.60 11.19
N PRO A 995 3.02 -10.06 11.94
CA PRO A 995 1.88 -10.87 12.40
C PRO A 995 0.97 -11.36 11.28
N ILE A 996 0.84 -10.57 10.20
CA ILE A 996 0.00 -10.91 9.04
C ILE A 996 0.70 -11.99 8.20
N LYS A 997 2.03 -11.88 8.05
CA LYS A 997 2.86 -12.88 7.38
C LYS A 997 2.84 -14.23 8.12
N GLU A 998 2.98 -14.21 9.44
CA GLU A 998 2.86 -15.41 10.28
C GLU A 998 1.46 -16.04 10.13
N LEU A 999 0.39 -15.24 10.22
CA LEU A 999 -0.97 -15.71 10.01
C LEU A 999 -1.18 -16.36 8.63
N ASP A 1000 -0.67 -15.77 7.55
CA ASP A 1000 -0.77 -16.33 6.19
C ASP A 1000 0.04 -17.64 6.01
N ILE A 1001 1.19 -17.78 6.69
CA ILE A 1001 1.96 -19.04 6.68
C ILE A 1001 1.18 -20.18 7.34
N MET A 1002 0.47 -19.90 8.44
CA MET A 1002 -0.35 -20.89 9.14
C MET A 1002 -1.65 -21.19 8.39
N LEU A 1003 -2.31 -20.17 7.85
CA LEU A 1003 -3.52 -20.32 7.04
C LEU A 1003 -3.28 -21.09 5.74
N ASN A 1004 -2.13 -20.92 5.09
CA ASN A 1004 -1.71 -21.69 3.91
C ASN A 1004 -1.66 -23.20 4.22
N GLN A 1005 -1.07 -23.60 5.35
CA GLN A 1005 -1.03 -25.00 5.79
C GLN A 1005 -2.43 -25.58 6.03
N ILE A 1006 -3.31 -24.84 6.70
CA ILE A 1006 -4.71 -25.28 6.89
C ILE A 1006 -5.43 -25.37 5.54
N ALA A 1007 -5.35 -24.32 4.71
CA ALA A 1007 -6.06 -24.23 3.43
C ALA A 1007 -5.63 -25.30 2.42
N ALA A 1008 -4.39 -25.79 2.48
CA ALA A 1008 -3.93 -26.90 1.67
C ALA A 1008 -4.66 -28.22 1.97
N GLY A 1009 -5.17 -28.42 3.19
CA GLY A 1009 -5.85 -29.65 3.62
C GLY A 1009 -7.34 -29.52 3.94
N VAL A 1010 -7.84 -28.35 4.36
CA VAL A 1010 -9.21 -28.15 4.88
C VAL A 1010 -9.79 -26.81 4.40
N SER A 1011 -11.12 -26.74 4.23
CA SER A 1011 -11.79 -25.45 4.00
C SER A 1011 -11.70 -24.56 5.25
N VAL A 1012 -11.37 -23.28 5.06
CA VAL A 1012 -11.17 -22.33 6.16
C VAL A 1012 -11.76 -20.96 5.83
N ASP A 1013 -12.66 -20.50 6.69
CA ASP A 1013 -13.27 -19.18 6.62
C ASP A 1013 -12.70 -18.28 7.74
N ILE A 1014 -12.08 -17.14 7.38
CA ILE A 1014 -11.58 -16.14 8.34
C ILE A 1014 -12.52 -14.93 8.41
N MET A 1015 -12.94 -14.57 9.62
CA MET A 1015 -13.75 -13.39 9.92
C MET A 1015 -12.88 -12.27 10.50
N PRO A 1016 -13.16 -10.99 10.21
CA PRO A 1016 -12.54 -9.86 10.88
C PRO A 1016 -13.07 -9.67 12.32
N GLY A 1017 -12.18 -9.29 13.24
CA GLY A 1017 -12.49 -8.80 14.58
C GLY A 1017 -12.12 -7.33 14.78
N THR A 1018 -11.99 -6.92 16.04
CA THR A 1018 -11.77 -5.51 16.44
C THR A 1018 -10.35 -5.04 16.21
N ASN A 1019 -9.38 -5.96 16.31
CA ASN A 1019 -7.95 -5.68 16.15
C ASN A 1019 -7.44 -5.93 14.72
N ASP A 1020 -8.21 -6.64 13.88
CA ASP A 1020 -7.84 -7.00 12.51
C ASP A 1020 -7.98 -5.82 11.54
N PRO A 1021 -7.26 -5.81 10.39
CA PRO A 1021 -7.28 -4.70 9.44
C PRO A 1021 -8.55 -4.66 8.56
N ALA A 1022 -9.69 -4.41 9.18
CA ALA A 1022 -11.01 -4.19 8.56
C ALA A 1022 -11.62 -2.84 8.98
N ASN A 1023 -12.82 -2.50 8.48
CA ASN A 1023 -13.59 -1.36 8.99
C ASN A 1023 -14.03 -1.60 10.45
N PHE A 1024 -14.01 -0.54 11.27
CA PHE A 1024 -14.36 -0.61 12.70
C PHE A 1024 -15.87 -0.78 12.97
N ALA A 1025 -16.72 -0.18 12.12
CA ALA A 1025 -18.17 -0.22 12.30
C ALA A 1025 -18.78 -1.50 11.73
N LEU A 1026 -19.70 -2.15 12.46
CA LEU A 1026 -20.42 -3.33 11.98
C LEU A 1026 -21.38 -3.01 10.81
N PRO A 1027 -21.60 -3.94 9.86
CA PRO A 1027 -20.87 -5.18 9.67
C PRO A 1027 -19.46 -4.92 9.14
N GLN A 1028 -18.47 -5.60 9.72
CA GLN A 1028 -17.10 -5.55 9.22
C GLN A 1028 -17.03 -6.34 7.92
N GLN A 1029 -16.49 -5.70 6.88
CA GLN A 1029 -16.32 -6.28 5.55
C GLN A 1029 -15.08 -7.20 5.52
N PRO A 1030 -14.99 -8.13 4.57
CA PRO A 1030 -13.96 -9.17 4.61
C PRO A 1030 -12.54 -8.63 4.57
N LEU A 1031 -11.63 -9.29 5.29
CA LEU A 1031 -10.20 -9.00 5.23
C LEU A 1031 -9.69 -9.16 3.79
N ASN A 1032 -8.92 -8.18 3.32
CA ASN A 1032 -8.52 -8.14 1.92
C ASN A 1032 -7.55 -9.29 1.58
N ARG A 1033 -7.81 -9.99 0.47
CA ARG A 1033 -6.96 -11.09 -0.04
C ARG A 1033 -5.49 -10.69 -0.28
N CYS A 1034 -5.18 -9.40 -0.45
CA CYS A 1034 -3.80 -8.93 -0.53
C CYS A 1034 -2.98 -9.17 0.76
N LEU A 1035 -3.63 -9.37 1.90
CA LEU A 1035 -3.00 -9.70 3.18
C LEU A 1035 -2.57 -11.17 3.27
N PHE A 1036 -3.14 -12.04 2.42
CA PHE A 1036 -2.97 -13.49 2.48
C PHE A 1036 -2.46 -14.05 1.14
N PRO A 1037 -1.25 -13.67 0.68
CA PRO A 1037 -0.73 -14.08 -0.63
C PRO A 1037 -0.47 -15.59 -0.77
N GLY A 1038 -0.19 -16.30 0.33
CA GLY A 1038 -0.02 -17.75 0.37
C GLY A 1038 -1.35 -18.51 0.47
N SER A 1039 -2.33 -17.99 1.21
CA SER A 1039 -3.63 -18.66 1.43
C SER A 1039 -4.67 -18.36 0.35
N SER A 1040 -4.69 -17.14 -0.19
CA SER A 1040 -5.68 -16.71 -1.20
C SER A 1040 -5.69 -17.44 -2.55
N PRO A 1041 -4.63 -18.16 -3.00
CA PRO A 1041 -4.68 -19.01 -4.19
C PRO A 1041 -5.60 -20.23 -4.06
N TYR A 1042 -5.82 -20.75 -2.84
CA TYR A 1042 -6.65 -21.93 -2.63
C TYR A 1042 -8.16 -21.59 -2.67
N ASN A 1043 -8.96 -22.50 -3.22
CA ASN A 1043 -10.43 -22.41 -3.26
C ASN A 1043 -11.10 -22.77 -1.92
N THR A 1044 -10.36 -23.45 -1.04
CA THR A 1044 -10.68 -23.77 0.36
C THR A 1044 -10.60 -22.55 1.29
N PHE A 1045 -9.76 -21.56 0.97
CA PHE A 1045 -9.61 -20.34 1.77
C PHE A 1045 -10.67 -19.28 1.41
N ARG A 1046 -11.40 -18.79 2.42
CA ARG A 1046 -12.33 -17.67 2.28
C ARG A 1046 -12.11 -16.63 3.36
N SER A 1047 -12.32 -15.38 2.99
CA SER A 1047 -12.41 -14.24 3.90
C SER A 1047 -13.87 -13.80 3.91
N CYS A 1048 -14.48 -13.74 5.09
CA CYS A 1048 -15.91 -13.56 5.31
C CYS A 1048 -16.21 -12.28 6.09
N THR A 1049 -17.49 -11.91 6.22
CA THR A 1049 -17.91 -10.72 6.99
C THR A 1049 -17.94 -10.99 8.51
N ASN A 1050 -18.16 -9.96 9.32
CA ASN A 1050 -18.57 -10.09 10.72
C ASN A 1050 -19.78 -9.16 10.97
N PRO A 1051 -20.98 -9.66 11.31
CA PRO A 1051 -21.31 -11.08 11.55
C PRO A 1051 -21.16 -11.95 10.30
N HIS A 1052 -21.03 -13.27 10.47
CA HIS A 1052 -20.95 -14.26 9.38
C HIS A 1052 -22.12 -15.23 9.47
N SER A 1053 -22.67 -15.68 8.35
CA SER A 1053 -23.67 -16.76 8.31
C SER A 1053 -23.49 -17.64 7.07
N PHE A 1054 -23.66 -18.95 7.25
CA PHE A 1054 -23.49 -19.95 6.21
C PHE A 1054 -24.27 -21.22 6.57
N ASP A 1055 -24.53 -22.07 5.57
CA ASP A 1055 -25.07 -23.41 5.74
C ASP A 1055 -23.99 -24.44 5.37
N LEU A 1056 -23.77 -25.45 6.22
CA LEU A 1056 -22.93 -26.63 5.94
C LEU A 1056 -23.78 -27.89 6.02
N ASP A 1057 -23.89 -28.67 4.94
CA ASP A 1057 -24.83 -29.80 4.83
C ASP A 1057 -26.26 -29.42 5.28
N ASN A 1058 -26.71 -28.20 4.96
CA ASN A 1058 -27.96 -27.55 5.41
C ASN A 1058 -28.05 -27.24 6.93
N ILE A 1059 -26.99 -27.50 7.71
CA ILE A 1059 -26.87 -27.01 9.09
C ILE A 1059 -26.47 -25.53 9.07
N ARG A 1060 -27.45 -24.64 9.29
CA ARG A 1060 -27.22 -23.19 9.44
C ARG A 1060 -26.36 -22.80 10.64
N PHE A 1061 -25.28 -22.08 10.36
CA PHE A 1061 -24.44 -21.35 11.30
C PHE A 1061 -24.68 -19.84 11.21
N LEU A 1062 -24.55 -19.16 12.35
CA LEU A 1062 -24.54 -17.72 12.48
C LEU A 1062 -23.54 -17.35 13.58
N GLY A 1063 -22.74 -16.30 13.39
CA GLY A 1063 -21.83 -15.89 14.46
C GLY A 1063 -21.16 -14.53 14.28
N THR A 1064 -20.46 -14.13 15.34
CA THR A 1064 -19.86 -12.79 15.49
C THR A 1064 -18.50 -12.87 16.18
N SER A 1065 -17.60 -11.93 15.89
CA SER A 1065 -16.26 -11.86 16.49
C SER A 1065 -16.21 -11.31 17.94
N GLY A 1066 -17.30 -11.41 18.70
CA GLY A 1066 -17.39 -11.07 20.15
C GLY A 1066 -18.00 -9.71 20.49
N GLN A 1067 -17.75 -8.70 19.65
CA GLN A 1067 -18.02 -7.27 19.91
C GLN A 1067 -19.43 -6.93 20.41
N ASN A 1068 -20.46 -7.61 19.91
CA ASN A 1068 -21.85 -7.39 20.28
C ASN A 1068 -22.16 -7.84 21.72
N ILE A 1069 -21.55 -8.95 22.17
CA ILE A 1069 -21.70 -9.45 23.54
C ILE A 1069 -20.82 -8.65 24.50
N ASP A 1070 -19.60 -8.32 24.09
CA ASP A 1070 -18.69 -7.50 24.89
C ASP A 1070 -19.13 -6.03 24.98
N ASP A 1071 -20.02 -5.55 24.11
CA ASP A 1071 -20.70 -4.27 24.30
C ASP A 1071 -21.91 -4.38 25.24
N LEU A 1072 -22.71 -5.44 25.13
CA LEU A 1072 -23.85 -5.68 26.03
C LEU A 1072 -23.43 -5.75 27.51
N ASP A 1073 -22.34 -6.44 27.80
CA ASP A 1073 -21.78 -6.66 29.14
C ASP A 1073 -21.42 -5.35 29.88
N LYS A 1074 -21.10 -4.28 29.14
CA LYS A 1074 -20.82 -2.95 29.71
C LYS A 1074 -22.08 -2.23 30.21
N TYR A 1075 -23.26 -2.66 29.77
CA TYR A 1075 -24.55 -1.95 29.92
C TYR A 1075 -25.70 -2.83 30.44
N SER A 1076 -25.45 -4.12 30.67
CA SER A 1076 -26.44 -5.14 31.05
C SER A 1076 -25.83 -6.18 32.01
N GLU A 1077 -26.62 -6.75 32.90
CA GLU A 1077 -26.21 -7.75 33.90
C GLU A 1077 -26.64 -9.17 33.51
N ALA A 1078 -25.75 -10.15 33.63
CA ALA A 1078 -25.98 -11.56 33.32
C ALA A 1078 -25.13 -12.50 34.22
N LYS A 1079 -25.42 -13.81 34.22
CA LYS A 1079 -24.65 -14.81 34.98
C LYS A 1079 -23.49 -15.40 34.19
N SER A 1080 -23.65 -15.57 32.87
CA SER A 1080 -22.54 -15.81 31.95
C SER A 1080 -22.78 -15.12 30.60
N LYS A 1081 -21.72 -15.01 29.78
CA LYS A 1081 -21.79 -14.43 28.44
C LYS A 1081 -22.84 -15.12 27.55
N LEU A 1082 -23.08 -16.43 27.74
CA LEU A 1082 -24.15 -17.16 27.04
C LEU A 1082 -25.56 -16.63 27.31
N ASP A 1083 -25.83 -16.03 28.47
CA ASP A 1083 -27.13 -15.43 28.74
C ASP A 1083 -27.36 -14.21 27.84
N PHE A 1084 -26.30 -13.47 27.47
CA PHE A 1084 -26.39 -12.41 26.46
C PHE A 1084 -26.59 -12.97 25.06
N VAL A 1085 -25.94 -14.09 24.70
CA VAL A 1085 -26.15 -14.80 23.42
C VAL A 1085 -27.59 -15.33 23.32
N GLU A 1086 -28.15 -15.81 24.43
CA GLU A 1086 -29.55 -16.23 24.50
C GLU A 1086 -30.51 -15.02 24.40
N ARG A 1087 -30.17 -13.88 25.04
CA ARG A 1087 -30.95 -12.64 24.93
C ARG A 1087 -30.95 -12.07 23.51
N THR A 1088 -29.80 -11.96 22.82
CA THR A 1088 -29.77 -11.45 21.44
C THR A 1088 -30.62 -12.32 20.51
N LEU A 1089 -30.63 -13.64 20.71
CA LEU A 1089 -31.49 -14.55 19.95
C LEU A 1089 -32.98 -14.40 20.29
N ARG A 1090 -33.35 -14.27 21.58
CA ARG A 1090 -34.75 -14.04 22.04
C ARG A 1090 -35.30 -12.65 21.69
N TRP A 1091 -34.43 -11.65 21.58
CA TRP A 1091 -34.74 -10.31 21.06
C TRP A 1091 -34.71 -10.26 19.53
N ARG A 1092 -34.40 -11.37 18.85
CA ARG A 1092 -34.22 -11.51 17.39
C ARG A 1092 -33.26 -10.47 16.80
N HIS A 1093 -32.21 -10.11 17.52
CA HIS A 1093 -31.31 -9.01 17.14
C HIS A 1093 -29.87 -9.23 17.63
N LEU A 1094 -28.93 -9.39 16.70
CA LEU A 1094 -27.51 -9.69 16.98
C LEU A 1094 -26.81 -8.60 17.80
N ALA A 1095 -27.05 -7.33 17.49
CA ALA A 1095 -26.32 -6.18 18.04
C ALA A 1095 -27.27 -5.04 18.46
N PRO A 1096 -28.16 -5.24 19.45
CA PRO A 1096 -29.24 -4.28 19.76
C PRO A 1096 -28.71 -2.90 20.17
N THR A 1097 -27.53 -2.85 20.81
CA THR A 1097 -26.88 -1.62 21.25
C THR A 1097 -26.31 -0.76 20.12
N ALA A 1098 -26.27 -1.27 18.88
CA ALA A 1098 -25.90 -0.50 17.71
C ALA A 1098 -27.10 0.29 17.16
N PRO A 1099 -26.94 1.57 16.76
CA PRO A 1099 -25.72 2.40 16.76
C PRO A 1099 -25.43 3.19 18.06
N ASN A 1100 -26.14 2.97 19.17
CA ASN A 1100 -26.09 3.82 20.37
C ASN A 1100 -24.75 3.75 21.16
N THR A 1101 -24.10 2.60 21.21
CA THR A 1101 -22.79 2.39 21.88
C THR A 1101 -21.83 1.57 21.03
N LEU A 1102 -22.32 0.54 20.37
CA LEU A 1102 -21.59 -0.21 19.35
C LEU A 1102 -21.75 0.48 17.98
N GLY A 1103 -20.64 0.81 17.33
CA GLY A 1103 -20.66 1.50 16.03
C GLY A 1103 -21.11 0.58 14.89
N CYS A 1104 -22.04 1.04 14.06
CA CYS A 1104 -22.45 0.35 12.84
C CYS A 1104 -22.58 1.30 11.64
N TYR A 1105 -22.63 0.75 10.43
CA TYR A 1105 -22.94 1.51 9.21
C TYR A 1105 -24.39 2.09 9.29
N PRO A 1106 -24.63 3.34 8.88
CA PRO A 1106 -25.95 3.98 8.93
C PRO A 1106 -26.85 3.52 7.76
N PHE A 1107 -27.30 2.26 7.82
CA PHE A 1107 -28.32 1.74 6.89
C PHE A 1107 -29.60 2.58 6.92
N THR A 1108 -30.23 2.74 5.77
CA THR A 1108 -31.39 3.62 5.56
C THR A 1108 -32.69 2.90 5.21
N ASP A 1109 -32.58 1.63 4.86
CA ASP A 1109 -33.59 0.80 4.19
C ASP A 1109 -33.81 -0.56 4.89
N ARG A 1110 -32.79 -1.07 5.59
CA ARG A 1110 -32.80 -2.36 6.31
C ARG A 1110 -32.01 -2.27 7.63
N ASP A 1111 -32.29 -3.17 8.57
CA ASP A 1111 -31.39 -3.45 9.70
C ASP A 1111 -30.86 -4.89 9.56
N PRO A 1112 -29.60 -5.09 9.12
CA PRO A 1112 -29.07 -6.43 8.83
C PRO A 1112 -28.78 -7.24 10.09
N PHE A 1113 -28.90 -6.66 11.30
CA PHE A 1113 -28.66 -7.36 12.56
C PHE A 1113 -29.88 -8.13 13.08
N LEU A 1114 -31.04 -8.00 12.43
CA LEU A 1114 -32.24 -8.78 12.74
C LEU A 1114 -32.03 -10.29 12.45
N ILE A 1115 -32.64 -11.14 13.28
CA ILE A 1115 -32.53 -12.60 13.19
C ILE A 1115 -33.89 -13.15 12.75
N GLU A 1116 -34.08 -13.25 11.43
CA GLU A 1116 -35.35 -13.67 10.82
C GLU A 1116 -35.57 -15.19 10.88
N THR A 1117 -34.49 -15.97 10.76
CA THR A 1117 -34.50 -17.44 10.93
C THR A 1117 -33.56 -17.86 12.04
N CYS A 1118 -33.95 -18.88 12.81
CA CYS A 1118 -33.10 -19.48 13.84
C CYS A 1118 -31.94 -20.24 13.18
N PRO A 1119 -30.68 -20.00 13.57
CA PRO A 1119 -29.59 -20.89 13.20
C PRO A 1119 -29.69 -22.21 13.97
N HIS A 1120 -28.97 -23.25 13.55
CA HIS A 1120 -28.73 -24.44 14.37
C HIS A 1120 -27.57 -24.22 15.35
N VAL A 1121 -26.57 -23.43 14.93
CA VAL A 1121 -25.42 -23.06 15.76
C VAL A 1121 -25.27 -21.54 15.76
N TYR A 1122 -25.31 -20.92 16.95
CA TYR A 1122 -25.01 -19.50 17.16
C TYR A 1122 -23.72 -19.38 17.97
N PHE A 1123 -22.63 -18.93 17.33
CA PHE A 1123 -21.32 -18.82 17.95
C PHE A 1123 -20.86 -17.36 18.15
N VAL A 1124 -20.08 -17.13 19.20
CA VAL A 1124 -19.51 -15.82 19.53
C VAL A 1124 -18.03 -16.00 19.88
N GLY A 1125 -17.16 -15.33 19.12
CA GLY A 1125 -15.71 -15.33 19.31
C GLY A 1125 -15.23 -14.46 20.47
N ASN A 1126 -13.93 -14.56 20.73
CA ASN A 1126 -13.12 -13.69 21.59
C ASN A 1126 -13.50 -13.63 23.07
N GLN A 1127 -14.22 -14.65 23.55
CA GLN A 1127 -14.66 -14.71 24.95
C GLN A 1127 -13.52 -15.13 25.88
N GLU A 1128 -13.63 -14.82 27.16
CA GLU A 1128 -12.60 -15.11 28.18
C GLU A 1128 -12.46 -16.61 28.49
N LYS A 1129 -13.50 -17.39 28.21
CA LYS A 1129 -13.55 -18.84 28.45
C LYS A 1129 -14.50 -19.52 27.47
N TYR A 1130 -14.32 -20.82 27.31
CA TYR A 1130 -15.29 -21.68 26.66
C TYR A 1130 -16.55 -21.83 27.52
N ASP A 1131 -17.73 -21.74 26.89
CA ASP A 1131 -19.04 -22.02 27.48
C ASP A 1131 -19.98 -22.45 26.33
N ASN A 1132 -20.88 -23.43 26.55
CA ASN A 1132 -21.87 -23.81 25.53
C ASN A 1132 -23.21 -24.25 26.14
N ARG A 1133 -24.32 -24.07 25.40
CA ARG A 1133 -25.68 -24.40 25.85
C ARG A 1133 -26.55 -24.87 24.69
N LEU A 1134 -27.27 -25.97 24.85
CA LEU A 1134 -28.28 -26.42 23.89
C LEU A 1134 -29.66 -25.86 24.29
N LEU A 1135 -30.09 -24.82 23.58
CA LEU A 1135 -31.37 -24.15 23.79
C LEU A 1135 -32.49 -24.89 23.06
N LYS A 1136 -33.65 -25.04 23.72
CA LYS A 1136 -34.89 -25.58 23.12
C LYS A 1136 -35.98 -24.52 23.13
N GLY A 1137 -36.63 -24.33 21.98
CA GLY A 1137 -37.73 -23.40 21.77
C GLY A 1137 -39.11 -24.01 22.00
N SER A 1138 -40.12 -23.15 22.10
CA SER A 1138 -41.52 -23.55 22.30
C SER A 1138 -42.17 -24.16 21.06
N GLU A 1139 -41.63 -23.90 19.87
CA GLU A 1139 -42.13 -24.39 18.58
C GLU A 1139 -41.24 -25.53 18.03
N GLY A 1140 -40.44 -26.16 18.90
CA GLY A 1140 -39.52 -27.23 18.54
C GLY A 1140 -38.11 -26.80 18.13
N GLN A 1141 -37.79 -25.50 18.12
CA GLN A 1141 -36.45 -25.01 17.76
C GLN A 1141 -35.36 -25.65 18.63
N LEU A 1142 -34.20 -25.96 18.04
CA LEU A 1142 -33.03 -26.54 18.71
C LEU A 1142 -31.77 -25.81 18.29
N VAL A 1143 -31.16 -25.04 19.20
CA VAL A 1143 -30.01 -24.16 18.88
C VAL A 1143 -28.85 -24.42 19.84
N ARG A 1144 -27.65 -24.72 19.31
CA ARG A 1144 -26.42 -24.73 20.10
C ARG A 1144 -25.85 -23.32 20.18
N LEU A 1145 -25.79 -22.75 21.37
CA LEU A 1145 -25.10 -21.50 21.68
C LEU A 1145 -23.65 -21.81 22.08
N ILE A 1146 -22.67 -21.07 21.56
CA ILE A 1146 -21.24 -21.31 21.80
C ILE A 1146 -20.51 -19.99 22.08
N CYS A 1147 -19.85 -19.88 23.23
CA CYS A 1147 -18.78 -18.91 23.48
C CYS A 1147 -17.45 -19.57 23.14
N ILE A 1148 -16.79 -19.10 22.08
CA ILE A 1148 -15.44 -19.55 21.68
C ILE A 1148 -14.43 -18.72 22.49
N PRO A 1149 -13.49 -19.35 23.20
CA PRO A 1149 -12.44 -18.62 23.91
C PRO A 1149 -11.44 -17.98 22.95
N LYS A 1150 -10.67 -17.00 23.45
CA LYS A 1150 -9.43 -16.58 22.78
C LYS A 1150 -8.40 -17.71 22.84
N PHE A 1151 -7.91 -18.15 21.68
CA PHE A 1151 -6.92 -19.23 21.59
C PHE A 1151 -5.60 -18.83 22.26
N CYS A 1152 -5.15 -17.57 22.11
CA CYS A 1152 -3.90 -17.09 22.71
C CYS A 1152 -3.90 -17.04 24.25
N GLU A 1153 -5.07 -17.07 24.89
CA GLU A 1153 -5.18 -17.08 26.36
C GLU A 1153 -5.46 -18.48 26.92
N THR A 1154 -5.94 -19.43 26.09
CA THR A 1154 -6.49 -20.71 26.57
C THR A 1154 -5.94 -21.96 25.89
N GLY A 1155 -5.44 -21.86 24.65
CA GLY A 1155 -5.08 -23.02 23.83
C GLY A 1155 -6.26 -23.86 23.34
N ILE A 1156 -7.50 -23.38 23.48
CA ILE A 1156 -8.71 -24.18 23.20
C ILE A 1156 -9.33 -23.79 21.85
N ALA A 1157 -9.52 -24.78 20.98
CA ALA A 1157 -10.41 -24.73 19.83
C ALA A 1157 -11.66 -25.61 20.08
N VAL A 1158 -12.77 -25.33 19.38
CA VAL A 1158 -14.06 -26.00 19.61
C VAL A 1158 -14.50 -26.78 18.38
N ALA A 1159 -14.44 -28.10 18.42
CA ALA A 1159 -14.98 -28.98 17.37
C ALA A 1159 -16.49 -29.17 17.58
N VAL A 1160 -17.30 -28.83 16.58
CA VAL A 1160 -18.76 -28.98 16.59
C VAL A 1160 -19.17 -30.09 15.63
N ASN A 1161 -19.85 -31.11 16.14
CA ASN A 1161 -20.32 -32.26 15.37
C ASN A 1161 -21.61 -31.91 14.61
N LEU A 1162 -21.62 -32.07 13.28
CA LEU A 1162 -22.78 -31.72 12.43
C LEU A 1162 -23.99 -32.65 12.61
N ARG A 1163 -23.77 -33.91 13.04
CA ARG A 1163 -24.79 -34.97 13.18
C ARG A 1163 -25.58 -34.88 14.49
N ASN A 1164 -24.98 -34.47 15.61
CA ASN A 1164 -25.68 -34.33 16.90
C ASN A 1164 -25.65 -32.91 17.53
N LEU A 1165 -24.93 -31.95 16.92
CA LEU A 1165 -24.67 -30.61 17.48
C LEU A 1165 -23.96 -30.64 18.84
N GLU A 1166 -23.23 -31.69 19.19
CA GLU A 1166 -22.34 -31.71 20.35
C GLU A 1166 -21.06 -30.92 20.08
N CYS A 1167 -20.35 -30.55 21.15
CA CYS A 1167 -19.19 -29.68 21.08
C CYS A 1167 -18.08 -30.25 21.97
N HIS A 1168 -16.90 -30.40 21.38
CA HIS A 1168 -15.72 -30.97 22.03
C HIS A 1168 -14.61 -29.91 22.02
N THR A 1169 -13.82 -29.84 23.10
CA THR A 1169 -12.69 -28.90 23.20
C THR A 1169 -11.40 -29.60 22.81
N LEU A 1170 -10.77 -29.13 21.74
CA LEU A 1170 -9.39 -29.49 21.40
C LEU A 1170 -8.47 -28.53 22.16
N SER A 1171 -7.61 -29.04 23.04
CA SER A 1171 -6.79 -28.24 23.95
C SER A 1171 -5.31 -28.50 23.73
N PHE A 1172 -4.58 -27.47 23.32
CA PHE A 1172 -3.17 -27.54 22.97
C PHE A 1172 -2.34 -26.83 24.03
N SER A 1173 -1.25 -27.44 24.49
CA SER A 1173 -0.37 -26.84 25.50
C SER A 1173 1.09 -27.19 25.25
N THR A 1174 1.99 -26.24 25.55
CA THR A 1174 3.44 -26.40 25.36
C THR A 1174 4.18 -26.66 26.68
N GLN A 1175 3.44 -27.04 27.73
CA GLN A 1175 4.02 -27.50 28.99
C GLN A 1175 4.02 -29.03 28.97
N ILE A 1176 5.19 -29.64 29.08
CA ILE A 1176 5.29 -31.09 29.29
C ILE A 1176 4.81 -31.35 30.72
N ASN A 1177 3.58 -31.83 30.86
CA ASN A 1177 3.08 -32.35 32.13
C ASN A 1177 3.98 -33.51 32.57
N GLN A 1178 4.52 -33.41 33.78
CA GLN A 1178 5.17 -34.55 34.43
C GLN A 1178 4.09 -35.44 35.04
N SER A 1179 3.59 -36.37 34.21
CA SER A 1179 2.63 -37.43 34.56
C SER A 1179 3.24 -38.80 34.31
#